data_AF-A0A9W4D046-F1
#
_entry.id   AF-A0A9W4D046-F1
#
_cell.length_a   1.000
_cell.length_b   1.000
_cell.length_c   1.000
_cell.angle_alpha   90.00
_cell.angle_beta   90.00
_cell.angle_gamma   90.00
#
_symmetry.space_group_name_H-M   'P 1'
#
loop_
_entity.id
_entity.type
_entity.pdbx_description
1 polymer ?
#
loop_
_entity_poly.entity_id
_entity_poly.type
_entity_poly.pdbx_seq_one_letter_code
_entity_poly.pdbx_strand_id
1 'polypeptide(L)'
;MTKGYYVNRLNPCPVCGKDHGCQILSDVAVLCLRTDKNNVPSGWVWKKELKGGMGSLVVASTSQTEQERQQQREQWKQQREERKQQQRKRQATALTDEQRDKEARKLLKQLGLSTRHRQSLLNRGLTDTDIEAIGFKSVERYQHLMIPVNPNFPGISVDGLTLQIKNDGFLIPLFSFSGLIIGFQLASDNREEGKYKHLIQPHLKNGELPLQFYPSCSQNLDIIEGTLKPLIASRRHHLTVVGAGGVNWHHSPEQFQAILEEIQPEKIILNPDTGSLLNPQVLRQYRELNQFIKRLGYTLEIRDWGQGNQPKSQGLDIDEIDIQTFNQATLISFETWAGISELDSHSLTLSQTEWFEQFKFPQLQQELTQTLKQFYSHHLRKRKKRNQSTEFAASSIPKTAPTPTPPSTAIVLWKPQILTSVPYIPGQLPMVEEWQQLGHPQFIIQQGERLTFYQEAYERGYKYLKDSTPAGHGKSHDAGLINLETFGIEPHQTENKTRIFYLSPDHRNPTNATIEGNYIDLESRHNGLVYDFSRRTPLGKPYIIRATSLDQKNGTVTIPSNCPENDTFLTVSELGLPVFGGKDSPICQSCPLLSQGCPFLLNRRETLSYEPLIRADINSIPTPSKDDILIVEESDKNIKNAHQITIKVDEIIKTAAKLQLREDERIFKALRPLLMAVYQALEEVDQEKYKWGIYHHQVMELMPSIDELNQTIWELYADDWLKADNVWGTPIWDYEIIDGEVTAIKISGTNWIAPSLNDLKKECYKMFENYEKYLNSLETPQQKQAAIKANIIPAWLPILIDCITGNKRINLRINNGKLMITKLAKRHRNIIKNAGFSIALDATQSKEDYAFSLGINPNEILEVREVQRCTPNLHIHLIKGLGNCGKQRRETQQQRIRIGIEAIAKIHKEQGHNIGLIDHKSAIEHYQDLVDDLKLGYWHRDTRGSNQFLNTQSLISIGRPVPNLGGIGAEYHILGGWVNCPEKLIGQYGQWVNRKIASELIQDVSRLRAHLRPNEQLHSYLVADFDNYTISQIRLAFPGATVTVEKIDDYAPQAASKGAQTERGIIEALWHSIQSGTVATIDEIASLLGITKSGITKNLKDRLGIGFRLLKKSLLLLLESINSKSQLSDLPDDARWIAETYLPLVVQSLESGEITPSDVVVEVVTWAQSYGRRTFRRILAMASIPTLCKLLGAVMCLLPNAIKTEIQNYLCSYQLPAIISK
;
A
#
# COMPACT_ATOMS: atom_id res chain seq x y z
N MET A 1 -31.58 -14.37 15.35
CA MET A 1 -31.82 -14.79 16.73
C MET A 1 -30.62 -14.33 17.50
N THR A 2 -30.81 -13.50 18.52
CA THR A 2 -29.73 -13.06 19.41
C THR A 2 -29.13 -14.30 20.07
N LYS A 3 -27.83 -14.56 19.85
CA LYS A 3 -27.11 -15.63 20.55
C LYS A 3 -27.23 -15.34 22.05
N GLY A 4 -27.75 -16.29 22.83
CA GLY A 4 -27.78 -16.19 24.29
C GLY A 4 -26.37 -15.94 24.82
N TYR A 5 -26.25 -15.07 25.81
CA TYR A 5 -24.95 -14.68 26.35
C TYR A 5 -24.76 -15.26 27.75
N TYR A 6 -23.50 -15.56 28.08
CA TYR A 6 -23.15 -15.99 29.42
C TYR A 6 -23.23 -14.80 30.38
N VAL A 7 -23.77 -15.07 31.56
CA VAL A 7 -23.88 -14.05 32.61
C VAL A 7 -22.50 -13.52 32.94
N ASN A 8 -22.43 -12.23 33.21
CA ASN A 8 -21.20 -11.54 33.54
C ASN A 8 -21.49 -10.54 34.66
N ARG A 9 -20.48 -9.78 35.09
CA ARG A 9 -20.61 -8.82 36.19
C ARG A 9 -21.60 -7.68 35.94
N LEU A 10 -21.86 -7.35 34.68
CA LEU A 10 -22.81 -6.30 34.30
C LEU A 10 -24.24 -6.84 34.16
N ASN A 11 -24.39 -8.12 33.79
CA ASN A 11 -25.67 -8.82 33.69
C ASN A 11 -25.57 -10.16 34.44
N PRO A 12 -25.67 -10.16 35.78
CA PRO A 12 -25.64 -11.39 36.56
C PRO A 12 -26.89 -12.23 36.27
N CYS A 13 -26.79 -13.53 36.54
CA CYS A 13 -27.91 -14.45 36.41
C CYS A 13 -29.10 -13.93 37.23
N PRO A 14 -30.25 -13.62 36.63
CA PRO A 14 -31.39 -13.07 37.38
C PRO A 14 -32.05 -14.13 38.28
N VAL A 15 -31.66 -15.41 38.15
CA VAL A 15 -32.17 -16.53 38.95
C VAL A 15 -31.31 -16.78 40.18
N CYS A 16 -29.98 -16.90 40.02
CA CYS A 16 -29.08 -17.19 41.17
C CYS A 16 -28.19 -16.01 41.58
N GLY A 17 -28.32 -14.85 40.93
CA GLY A 17 -27.57 -13.62 41.22
C GLY A 17 -26.07 -13.65 40.90
N LYS A 18 -25.55 -14.74 40.31
CA LYS A 18 -24.12 -14.91 40.03
C LYS A 18 -23.74 -14.41 38.64
N ASP A 19 -22.55 -13.86 38.55
CA ASP A 19 -21.98 -13.18 37.40
C ASP A 19 -21.12 -14.08 36.51
N HIS A 20 -21.18 -15.41 36.67
CA HIS A 20 -20.46 -16.35 35.81
C HIS A 20 -21.14 -17.73 35.77
N GLY A 21 -20.86 -18.48 34.71
CA GLY A 21 -21.26 -19.88 34.52
C GLY A 21 -22.68 -20.07 33.99
N CYS A 22 -23.65 -19.27 34.42
CA CYS A 22 -25.02 -19.34 33.91
C CYS A 22 -25.13 -18.69 32.52
N GLN A 23 -26.18 -19.03 31.75
CA GLN A 23 -26.40 -18.44 30.44
C GLN A 23 -27.81 -17.85 30.34
N ILE A 24 -27.91 -16.58 29.99
CA ILE A 24 -29.18 -15.92 29.69
C ILE A 24 -29.44 -16.17 28.21
N LEU A 25 -30.45 -17.00 27.93
CA LEU A 25 -30.86 -17.29 26.56
C LEU A 25 -31.72 -16.15 26.01
N SER A 26 -32.53 -15.52 26.88
CA SER A 26 -33.33 -14.31 26.62
C SER A 26 -33.82 -13.69 27.94
N ASP A 27 -34.45 -12.52 27.87
CA ASP A 27 -34.99 -11.79 29.04
C ASP A 27 -36.05 -12.59 29.82
N VAL A 28 -36.60 -13.66 29.23
CA VAL A 28 -37.61 -14.55 29.84
C VAL A 28 -37.14 -15.99 30.08
N ALA A 29 -35.90 -16.35 29.73
CA ALA A 29 -35.40 -17.73 29.86
C ALA A 29 -33.90 -17.82 30.19
N VAL A 30 -33.56 -18.55 31.25
CA VAL A 30 -32.20 -18.63 31.80
C VAL A 30 -31.79 -20.08 32.12
N LEU A 31 -30.60 -20.47 31.64
CA LEU A 31 -29.91 -21.69 32.04
C LEU A 31 -29.11 -21.39 33.30
N CYS A 32 -29.67 -21.74 34.45
CA CYS A 32 -29.08 -21.45 35.75
C CYS A 32 -28.37 -22.69 36.31
N LEU A 33 -27.04 -22.65 36.41
CA LEU A 33 -26.25 -23.78 36.89
C LEU A 33 -26.39 -24.08 38.41
N ARG A 34 -27.16 -23.26 39.14
CA ARG A 34 -27.17 -23.24 40.61
C ARG A 34 -28.59 -23.25 41.20
N THR A 35 -29.59 -23.55 40.38
CA THR A 35 -30.99 -23.69 40.80
C THR A 35 -31.49 -25.07 40.38
N ASP A 36 -32.36 -25.67 41.18
CA ASP A 36 -33.00 -26.96 40.92
C ASP A 36 -34.54 -26.83 40.88
N LYS A 37 -35.25 -27.95 40.73
CA LYS A 37 -36.72 -28.00 40.64
C LYS A 37 -37.42 -27.50 41.92
N ASN A 38 -36.77 -27.63 43.07
CA ASN A 38 -37.37 -27.35 44.38
C ASN A 38 -37.00 -25.96 44.92
N ASN A 39 -35.99 -25.31 44.34
CA ASN A 39 -35.45 -24.03 44.79
C ASN A 39 -35.45 -22.99 43.65
N VAL A 40 -36.62 -22.72 43.07
CA VAL A 40 -36.80 -21.67 42.05
C VAL A 40 -37.31 -20.37 42.69
N PRO A 41 -36.65 -19.21 42.46
CA PRO A 41 -37.08 -17.92 43.01
C PRO A 41 -38.47 -17.48 42.52
N SER A 42 -39.19 -16.73 43.35
CA SER A 42 -40.48 -16.11 43.00
C SER A 42 -40.34 -15.23 41.75
N GLY A 43 -41.29 -15.34 40.81
CA GLY A 43 -41.20 -14.71 39.49
C GLY A 43 -40.59 -15.59 38.39
N TRP A 44 -40.18 -16.83 38.70
CA TRP A 44 -39.62 -17.79 37.75
C TRP A 44 -40.28 -19.18 37.90
N VAL A 45 -40.38 -19.92 36.80
CA VAL A 45 -40.97 -21.26 36.73
C VAL A 45 -39.95 -22.26 36.21
N TRP A 46 -39.78 -23.37 36.92
CA TRP A 46 -38.91 -24.47 36.49
C TRP A 46 -39.46 -25.17 35.24
N LYS A 47 -38.59 -25.49 34.28
CA LYS A 47 -38.99 -26.24 33.07
C LYS A 47 -38.34 -27.61 32.95
N LYS A 48 -37.02 -27.67 33.04
CA LYS A 48 -36.28 -28.94 32.95
C LYS A 48 -34.87 -28.81 33.53
N GLU A 49 -34.29 -29.95 33.88
CA GLU A 49 -32.90 -30.06 34.32
C GLU A 49 -31.91 -30.08 33.15
N LEU A 50 -30.67 -29.65 33.39
CA LEU A 50 -29.58 -29.67 32.41
C LEU A 50 -28.85 -31.01 32.44
N LYS A 51 -28.25 -31.41 31.29
CA LYS A 51 -27.50 -32.67 31.20
C LYS A 51 -26.35 -32.70 32.20
N GLY A 52 -26.21 -33.80 32.93
CA GLY A 52 -25.15 -34.01 33.93
C GLY A 52 -25.41 -33.42 35.32
N GLY A 53 -26.65 -33.03 35.64
CA GLY A 53 -27.03 -32.50 36.96
C GLY A 53 -26.49 -31.10 37.26
N MET A 54 -25.95 -30.40 36.26
CA MET A 54 -25.30 -29.09 36.42
C MET A 54 -26.29 -27.92 36.42
N GLY A 55 -27.45 -28.07 37.05
CA GLY A 55 -28.47 -27.01 37.21
C GLY A 55 -29.69 -27.14 36.29
N SER A 56 -30.48 -26.06 36.18
CA SER A 56 -31.82 -26.08 35.57
C SER A 56 -32.10 -24.95 34.59
N LEU A 57 -32.95 -25.22 33.60
CA LEU A 57 -33.59 -24.22 32.75
C LEU A 57 -34.86 -23.70 33.44
N VAL A 58 -34.91 -22.39 33.66
CA VAL A 58 -36.07 -21.70 34.27
C VAL A 58 -36.50 -20.49 33.44
N VAL A 59 -37.78 -20.15 33.49
CA VAL A 59 -38.40 -19.08 32.68
C VAL A 59 -39.22 -18.12 33.53
N ALA A 60 -39.22 -16.82 33.20
CA ALA A 60 -39.91 -15.81 34.00
C ALA A 60 -41.44 -16.01 33.96
N SER A 61 -42.12 -15.91 35.11
CA SER A 61 -43.58 -15.98 35.20
C SER A 61 -44.19 -14.64 34.80
N THR A 62 -44.39 -14.43 33.50
CA THR A 62 -45.03 -13.21 33.02
C THR A 62 -46.53 -13.24 33.28
N SER A 63 -47.05 -12.25 33.99
CA SER A 63 -48.47 -11.86 33.97
C SER A 63 -48.79 -11.14 32.65
N GLN A 64 -48.59 -11.84 31.53
CA GLN A 64 -49.09 -11.41 30.23
C GLN A 64 -50.39 -12.14 29.96
N THR A 65 -51.42 -11.37 29.58
CA THR A 65 -52.71 -11.92 29.16
C THR A 65 -52.53 -12.76 27.90
N GLU A 66 -53.39 -13.78 27.73
CA GLU A 66 -53.27 -14.77 26.66
C GLU A 66 -53.18 -14.14 25.25
N GLN A 67 -53.81 -12.98 25.05
CA GLN A 67 -53.76 -12.20 23.80
C GLN A 67 -52.37 -11.65 23.45
N GLU A 68 -51.58 -11.19 24.42
CA GLU A 68 -50.22 -10.66 24.17
C GLU A 68 -49.24 -11.78 23.80
N ARG A 69 -49.41 -12.96 24.42
CA ARG A 69 -48.64 -14.16 24.06
C ARG A 69 -48.98 -14.66 22.66
N GLN A 70 -50.22 -14.51 22.23
CA GLN A 70 -50.66 -14.88 20.88
C GLN A 70 -50.05 -13.95 19.83
N GLN A 71 -50.07 -12.63 20.06
CA GLN A 71 -49.40 -11.64 19.19
C GLN A 71 -47.89 -11.82 19.11
N GLN A 72 -47.19 -12.09 20.22
CA GLN A 72 -45.74 -12.35 20.18
C GLN A 72 -45.40 -13.65 19.46
N ARG A 73 -46.21 -14.71 19.60
CA ARG A 73 -46.02 -15.95 18.85
C ARG A 73 -46.23 -15.75 17.36
N GLU A 74 -47.21 -14.94 16.97
CA GLU A 74 -47.44 -14.56 15.58
C GLU A 74 -46.31 -13.69 15.03
N GLN A 75 -45.79 -12.72 15.79
CA GLN A 75 -44.62 -11.92 15.41
C GLN A 75 -43.35 -12.76 15.29
N TRP A 76 -43.12 -13.75 16.16
CA TRP A 76 -41.95 -14.64 16.07
C TRP A 76 -42.09 -15.67 14.94
N LYS A 77 -43.30 -16.14 14.65
CA LYS A 77 -43.59 -16.91 13.44
C LYS A 77 -43.30 -16.06 12.21
N GLN A 78 -43.84 -14.84 12.14
CA GLN A 78 -43.56 -13.87 11.06
C GLN A 78 -42.07 -13.56 10.93
N GLN A 79 -41.30 -13.30 12.00
CA GLN A 79 -39.86 -13.08 11.90
C GLN A 79 -39.06 -14.32 11.47
N ARG A 80 -39.52 -15.53 11.83
CA ARG A 80 -38.91 -16.79 11.33
C ARG A 80 -39.28 -17.04 9.87
N GLU A 81 -40.53 -16.78 9.49
CA GLU A 81 -41.00 -16.81 8.11
C GLU A 81 -40.24 -15.77 7.28
N GLU A 82 -40.01 -14.56 7.78
CA GLU A 82 -39.23 -13.49 7.14
C GLU A 82 -37.76 -13.82 7.02
N ARG A 83 -37.14 -14.46 8.02
CA ARG A 83 -35.75 -14.94 7.90
C ARG A 83 -35.63 -16.11 6.93
N LYS A 84 -36.58 -17.04 6.93
CA LYS A 84 -36.68 -18.10 5.92
C LYS A 84 -36.99 -17.53 4.54
N GLN A 85 -37.82 -16.50 4.44
CA GLN A 85 -38.12 -15.78 3.20
C GLN A 85 -36.94 -14.94 2.74
N GLN A 86 -36.15 -14.33 3.63
CA GLN A 86 -34.90 -13.64 3.29
C GLN A 86 -33.84 -14.64 2.83
N GLN A 87 -33.72 -15.79 3.47
CA GLN A 87 -32.79 -16.84 3.05
C GLN A 87 -33.23 -17.49 1.73
N ARG A 88 -34.54 -17.70 1.52
CA ARG A 88 -35.13 -18.14 0.24
C ARG A 88 -35.02 -17.07 -0.86
N LYS A 89 -35.24 -15.79 -0.56
CA LYS A 89 -35.02 -14.66 -1.48
C LYS A 89 -33.53 -14.53 -1.84
N ARG A 90 -32.62 -14.75 -0.88
CA ARG A 90 -31.16 -14.75 -1.09
C ARG A 90 -30.67 -15.96 -1.92
N GLN A 91 -31.25 -17.15 -1.71
CA GLN A 91 -31.01 -18.33 -2.55
C GLN A 91 -31.60 -18.16 -3.96
N ALA A 92 -32.73 -17.47 -4.10
CA ALA A 92 -33.33 -17.15 -5.39
C ALA A 92 -32.49 -16.16 -6.22
N THR A 93 -31.62 -15.35 -5.59
CA THR A 93 -30.73 -14.39 -6.26
C THR A 93 -29.29 -14.89 -6.47
N ALA A 94 -28.94 -16.09 -5.99
CA ALA A 94 -27.61 -16.67 -6.19
C ALA A 94 -27.40 -17.11 -7.65
N LEU A 95 -26.23 -16.79 -8.20
CA LEU A 95 -25.86 -17.08 -9.59
C LEU A 95 -25.73 -18.60 -9.82
N THR A 96 -26.14 -19.07 -11.00
CA THR A 96 -25.83 -20.44 -11.48
C THR A 96 -24.35 -20.59 -11.80
N ASP A 97 -23.87 -21.82 -11.99
CA ASP A 97 -22.45 -22.09 -12.29
C ASP A 97 -21.99 -21.41 -13.59
N GLU A 98 -22.84 -21.38 -14.63
CA GLU A 98 -22.57 -20.70 -15.90
C GLU A 98 -22.52 -19.18 -15.74
N GLN A 99 -23.42 -18.62 -14.92
CA GLN A 99 -23.41 -17.20 -14.60
C GLN A 99 -22.18 -16.83 -13.76
N ARG A 100 -21.77 -17.69 -12.83
CA ARG A 100 -20.55 -17.52 -12.06
C ARG A 100 -19.32 -17.58 -12.96
N ASP A 101 -19.24 -18.52 -13.89
CA ASP A 101 -18.11 -18.61 -14.84
C ASP A 101 -18.02 -17.36 -15.72
N LYS A 102 -19.14 -16.87 -16.24
CA LYS A 102 -19.19 -15.62 -17.01
C LYS A 102 -18.66 -14.43 -16.22
N GLU A 103 -19.12 -14.24 -14.99
CA GLU A 103 -18.71 -13.15 -14.11
C GLU A 103 -17.28 -13.34 -13.58
N ALA A 104 -16.83 -14.58 -13.36
CA ALA A 104 -15.47 -14.92 -13.00
C ALA A 104 -14.49 -14.60 -14.13
N ARG A 105 -14.80 -14.96 -15.39
CA ARG A 105 -13.98 -14.61 -16.55
C ARG A 105 -13.93 -13.09 -16.78
N LYS A 106 -15.06 -12.40 -16.54
CA LYS A 106 -15.12 -10.94 -16.54
C LYS A 106 -14.24 -10.32 -15.45
N LEU A 107 -14.18 -10.93 -14.26
CA LEU A 107 -13.27 -10.57 -13.18
C LEU A 107 -11.81 -10.81 -13.57
N LEU A 108 -11.46 -11.96 -14.14
CA LEU A 108 -10.08 -12.30 -14.49
C LEU A 108 -9.53 -11.46 -15.66
N LYS A 109 -10.37 -11.10 -16.63
CA LYS A 109 -9.97 -10.30 -17.81
C LYS A 109 -9.42 -8.92 -17.47
N GLN A 110 -9.84 -8.36 -16.33
CA GLN A 110 -9.47 -7.03 -15.88
C GLN A 110 -8.34 -7.02 -14.82
N LEU A 111 -7.81 -8.20 -14.46
CA LEU A 111 -6.74 -8.34 -13.48
C LEU A 111 -5.45 -8.84 -14.14
N GLY A 112 -4.31 -8.54 -13.51
CA GLY A 112 -2.98 -9.02 -13.91
C GLY A 112 -2.42 -10.05 -12.93
N LEU A 113 -1.38 -10.78 -13.34
CA LEU A 113 -0.58 -11.63 -12.44
C LEU A 113 0.79 -10.99 -12.25
N SER A 114 1.19 -10.77 -10.99
CA SER A 114 2.48 -10.16 -10.68
C SER A 114 3.63 -11.14 -10.92
N THR A 115 4.81 -10.63 -11.29
CA THR A 115 6.01 -11.44 -11.53
C THR A 115 6.37 -12.32 -10.34
N ARG A 116 6.20 -11.80 -9.11
CA ARG A 116 6.43 -12.56 -7.87
C ARG A 116 5.51 -13.78 -7.76
N HIS A 117 4.21 -13.61 -8.01
CA HIS A 117 3.25 -14.72 -7.94
C HIS A 117 3.45 -15.70 -9.10
N ARG A 118 3.75 -15.19 -10.31
CA ARG A 118 4.13 -16.04 -11.45
C ARG A 118 5.34 -16.90 -11.12
N GLN A 119 6.41 -16.32 -10.58
CA GLN A 119 7.59 -17.09 -10.17
C GLN A 119 7.28 -18.08 -9.05
N SER A 120 6.42 -17.73 -8.09
CA SER A 120 6.00 -18.67 -7.04
C SER A 120 5.21 -19.87 -7.60
N LEU A 121 4.47 -19.70 -8.70
CA LEU A 121 3.75 -20.78 -9.38
C LEU A 121 4.69 -21.62 -10.24
N LEU A 122 5.64 -20.98 -10.94
CA LEU A 122 6.70 -21.66 -11.70
C LEU A 122 7.59 -22.54 -10.79
N ASN A 123 7.99 -22.02 -9.63
CA ASN A 123 8.78 -22.77 -8.64
C ASN A 123 8.03 -24.01 -8.09
N ARG A 124 6.71 -24.05 -8.24
CA ARG A 124 5.87 -25.21 -7.88
C ARG A 124 5.67 -26.18 -9.04
N GLY A 125 6.36 -25.99 -10.17
CA GLY A 125 6.35 -26.88 -11.32
C GLY A 125 5.18 -26.67 -12.29
N LEU A 126 4.47 -25.53 -12.22
CA LEU A 126 3.52 -25.14 -13.27
C LEU A 126 4.26 -24.50 -14.44
N THR A 127 3.81 -24.77 -15.66
CA THR A 127 4.34 -24.09 -16.86
C THR A 127 3.65 -22.75 -17.09
N ASP A 128 4.25 -21.87 -17.89
CA ASP A 128 3.61 -20.60 -18.27
C ASP A 128 2.27 -20.83 -19.00
N THR A 129 2.20 -21.87 -19.83
CA THR A 129 0.97 -22.32 -20.49
C THR A 129 -0.10 -22.76 -19.49
N ASP A 130 0.28 -23.45 -18.40
CA ASP A 130 -0.67 -23.82 -17.34
C ASP A 130 -1.17 -22.58 -16.60
N ILE A 131 -0.26 -21.67 -16.24
CA ILE A 131 -0.58 -20.45 -15.49
C ILE A 131 -1.58 -19.59 -16.28
N GLU A 132 -1.39 -19.48 -17.59
CA GLU A 132 -2.27 -18.75 -18.50
C GLU A 132 -3.60 -19.45 -18.71
N ALA A 133 -3.60 -20.76 -18.95
CA ALA A 133 -4.81 -21.55 -19.14
C ALA A 133 -5.73 -21.55 -17.91
N ILE A 134 -5.13 -21.60 -16.71
CA ILE A 134 -5.86 -21.61 -15.44
C ILE A 134 -6.35 -20.21 -15.08
N GLY A 135 -5.59 -19.17 -15.45
CA GLY A 135 -6.00 -17.78 -15.27
C GLY A 135 -5.76 -17.23 -13.87
N PHE A 136 -4.62 -17.56 -13.24
CA PHE A 136 -4.23 -16.98 -11.94
C PHE A 136 -4.10 -15.45 -12.03
N LYS A 137 -4.57 -14.74 -11.00
CA LYS A 137 -4.49 -13.27 -10.92
C LYS A 137 -4.10 -12.78 -9.53
N SER A 138 -3.21 -11.79 -9.48
CA SER A 138 -2.86 -11.11 -8.24
C SER A 138 -3.95 -10.10 -7.88
N VAL A 139 -4.25 -9.99 -6.59
CA VAL A 139 -5.28 -9.11 -6.06
C VAL A 139 -4.83 -8.47 -4.76
N GLU A 140 -5.21 -7.21 -4.57
CA GLU A 140 -4.92 -6.43 -3.36
C GLU A 140 -6.16 -6.30 -2.47
N ARG A 141 -5.97 -5.99 -1.19
CA ARG A 141 -7.05 -5.74 -0.24
C ARG A 141 -8.06 -4.74 -0.81
N TYR A 142 -9.34 -5.13 -0.82
CA TYR A 142 -10.45 -4.38 -1.45
C TYR A 142 -10.18 -4.03 -2.93
N GLN A 143 -9.75 -5.00 -3.72
CA GLN A 143 -9.44 -4.88 -5.14
C GLN A 143 -10.58 -4.19 -5.92
N HIS A 144 -10.32 -3.00 -6.44
CA HIS A 144 -11.27 -2.30 -7.30
C HIS A 144 -11.30 -2.92 -8.71
N LEU A 145 -12.49 -2.93 -9.32
CA LEU A 145 -12.79 -3.50 -10.62
C LEU A 145 -13.18 -2.38 -11.58
N MET A 146 -12.65 -2.44 -12.80
CA MET A 146 -12.95 -1.48 -13.87
C MET A 146 -14.25 -1.83 -14.59
N ILE A 147 -14.55 -3.12 -14.69
CA ILE A 147 -15.78 -3.63 -15.28
C ILE A 147 -16.64 -4.17 -14.13
N PRO A 148 -17.84 -3.61 -13.87
CA PRO A 148 -18.70 -4.06 -12.78
C PRO A 148 -18.97 -5.56 -12.89
N VAL A 149 -18.65 -6.32 -11.85
CA VAL A 149 -18.99 -7.74 -11.72
C VAL A 149 -20.30 -7.83 -10.96
N ASN A 150 -21.13 -8.83 -11.26
CA ASN A 150 -22.42 -8.98 -10.59
C ASN A 150 -22.27 -8.97 -9.05
N PRO A 151 -22.99 -8.11 -8.30
CA PRO A 151 -22.91 -8.03 -6.84
C PRO A 151 -23.24 -9.34 -6.09
N ASN A 152 -23.94 -10.26 -6.74
CA ASN A 152 -24.23 -11.59 -6.20
C ASN A 152 -23.09 -12.60 -6.40
N PHE A 153 -22.00 -12.23 -7.09
CA PHE A 153 -20.80 -13.05 -7.19
C PHE A 153 -19.99 -12.96 -5.88
N PRO A 154 -19.40 -14.08 -5.39
CA PRO A 154 -18.69 -14.09 -4.12
C PRO A 154 -17.60 -13.02 -4.01
N GLY A 155 -17.60 -12.33 -2.88
CA GLY A 155 -16.65 -11.28 -2.58
C GLY A 155 -16.91 -9.96 -3.29
N ILE A 156 -17.94 -9.82 -4.13
CA ILE A 156 -18.20 -8.54 -4.82
C ILE A 156 -19.08 -7.63 -3.96
N SER A 157 -18.76 -6.34 -3.95
CA SER A 157 -19.53 -5.30 -3.28
C SER A 157 -20.88 -5.04 -3.97
N VAL A 158 -21.78 -4.37 -3.26
CA VAL A 158 -23.14 -4.06 -3.74
C VAL A 158 -23.15 -3.25 -5.05
N ASP A 159 -22.12 -2.44 -5.29
CA ASP A 159 -21.94 -1.64 -6.51
C ASP A 159 -21.30 -2.42 -7.68
N GLY A 160 -20.88 -3.67 -7.46
CA GLY A 160 -20.22 -4.50 -8.46
C GLY A 160 -18.76 -4.13 -8.75
N LEU A 161 -18.23 -3.07 -8.13
CA LEU A 161 -16.96 -2.45 -8.50
C LEU A 161 -15.80 -2.79 -7.56
N THR A 162 -16.02 -3.58 -6.51
CA THR A 162 -14.98 -3.94 -5.55
C THR A 162 -15.05 -5.42 -5.19
N LEU A 163 -13.94 -6.13 -5.34
CA LEU A 163 -13.70 -7.44 -4.75
C LEU A 163 -13.21 -7.24 -3.30
N GLN A 164 -14.10 -7.50 -2.34
CA GLN A 164 -13.98 -7.35 -0.90
C GLN A 164 -13.10 -8.41 -0.23
N ILE A 165 -11.82 -8.43 -0.58
CA ILE A 165 -10.80 -9.24 0.11
C ILE A 165 -10.08 -8.44 1.18
N LYS A 166 -9.69 -9.10 2.29
CA LYS A 166 -9.07 -8.44 3.46
C LYS A 166 -7.55 -8.35 3.38
N ASN A 167 -6.91 -9.18 2.57
CA ASN A 167 -5.46 -9.32 2.47
C ASN A 167 -5.04 -9.35 0.99
N ASP A 168 -3.79 -8.96 0.73
CA ASP A 168 -3.18 -9.09 -0.60
C ASP A 168 -2.82 -10.56 -0.87
N GLY A 169 -2.77 -10.93 -2.15
CA GLY A 169 -2.45 -12.30 -2.54
C GLY A 169 -2.71 -12.58 -4.02
N PHE A 170 -2.96 -13.84 -4.34
CA PHE A 170 -3.46 -14.23 -5.66
C PHE A 170 -4.69 -15.13 -5.57
N LEU A 171 -5.58 -14.98 -6.56
CA LEU A 171 -6.79 -15.78 -6.70
C LEU A 171 -6.44 -17.14 -7.31
N ILE A 172 -6.94 -18.19 -6.67
CA ILE A 172 -6.97 -19.56 -7.16
C ILE A 172 -8.38 -19.81 -7.71
N PRO A 173 -8.55 -19.93 -9.03
CA PRO A 173 -9.84 -20.27 -9.64
C PRO A 173 -10.31 -21.66 -9.23
N LEU A 174 -11.58 -21.77 -8.82
CA LEU A 174 -12.22 -23.03 -8.44
C LEU A 174 -13.08 -23.53 -9.59
N PHE A 175 -12.77 -24.73 -10.09
CA PHE A 175 -13.43 -25.33 -11.25
C PHE A 175 -14.44 -26.39 -10.79
N SER A 176 -15.65 -26.32 -11.32
CA SER A 176 -16.66 -27.38 -11.18
C SER A 176 -16.30 -28.61 -12.01
N PHE A 177 -17.06 -29.69 -11.84
CA PHE A 177 -16.94 -30.87 -12.69
C PHE A 177 -17.03 -30.53 -14.18
N SER A 178 -17.95 -29.64 -14.57
CA SER A 178 -18.14 -29.19 -15.96
C SER A 178 -17.05 -28.25 -16.48
N GLY A 179 -15.97 -28.02 -15.72
CA GLY A 179 -14.86 -27.13 -16.10
C GLY A 179 -15.17 -25.63 -16.01
N LEU A 180 -16.27 -25.26 -15.33
CA LEU A 180 -16.69 -23.87 -15.15
C LEU A 180 -16.05 -23.26 -13.89
N ILE A 181 -15.67 -21.98 -13.95
CA ILE A 181 -15.14 -21.27 -12.78
C ILE A 181 -16.30 -20.88 -11.84
N ILE A 182 -16.45 -21.63 -10.77
CA ILE A 182 -17.52 -21.46 -9.78
C ILE A 182 -17.09 -20.62 -8.58
N GLY A 183 -15.85 -20.19 -8.48
CA GLY A 183 -15.43 -19.28 -7.42
C GLY A 183 -13.93 -19.10 -7.35
N PHE A 184 -13.47 -18.47 -6.27
CA PHE A 184 -12.05 -18.29 -6.01
C PHE A 184 -11.73 -18.53 -4.54
N GLN A 185 -10.50 -18.99 -4.30
CA GLN A 185 -9.86 -18.90 -2.99
C GLN A 185 -8.66 -17.95 -3.07
N LEU A 186 -8.45 -17.13 -2.05
CA LEU A 186 -7.31 -16.22 -1.97
C LEU A 186 -6.13 -16.94 -1.31
N ALA A 187 -4.99 -17.03 -2.00
CA ALA A 187 -3.70 -17.34 -1.38
C ALA A 187 -3.10 -16.04 -0.83
N SER A 188 -3.19 -15.85 0.49
CA SER A 188 -2.78 -14.62 1.18
C SER A 188 -1.26 -14.51 1.27
N ASP A 189 -0.74 -13.32 1.00
CA ASP A 189 0.67 -12.98 1.19
C ASP A 189 1.04 -12.91 2.67
N ASN A 190 0.11 -12.43 3.50
CA ASN A 190 0.25 -12.47 4.94
C ASN A 190 -0.08 -13.87 5.46
N ARG A 191 0.92 -14.57 5.99
CA ARG A 191 0.81 -15.95 6.48
C ARG A 191 0.43 -16.06 7.97
N GLU A 192 0.52 -14.98 8.74
CA GLU A 192 0.22 -14.97 10.18
C GLU A 192 -1.28 -15.11 10.46
N GLU A 193 -2.14 -14.59 9.56
CA GLU A 193 -3.60 -14.68 9.67
C GLU A 193 -4.22 -15.83 8.85
N GLY A 194 -3.41 -16.79 8.41
CA GLY A 194 -3.84 -17.93 7.59
C GLY A 194 -3.53 -17.77 6.10
N LYS A 195 -2.90 -18.81 5.53
CA LYS A 195 -2.36 -18.85 4.16
C LYS A 195 -3.42 -18.84 3.05
N TYR A 196 -4.58 -19.47 3.25
CA TYR A 196 -5.65 -19.54 2.25
C TYR A 196 -6.98 -19.07 2.85
N LYS A 197 -7.68 -18.16 2.15
CA LYS A 197 -8.91 -17.53 2.63
C LYS A 197 -10.04 -17.63 1.60
N HIS A 198 -11.23 -18.02 2.02
CA HIS A 198 -12.42 -17.96 1.16
C HIS A 198 -12.87 -16.50 0.97
N LEU A 199 -13.44 -16.20 -0.20
CA LEU A 199 -14.11 -14.92 -0.44
C LEU A 199 -15.36 -14.78 0.45
N ILE A 200 -15.85 -13.55 0.61
CA ILE A 200 -17.09 -13.28 1.33
C ILE A 200 -18.25 -13.93 0.58
N GLN A 201 -19.12 -14.66 1.29
CA GLN A 201 -20.25 -15.42 0.71
C GLN A 201 -19.80 -16.44 -0.37
N PRO A 202 -18.92 -17.40 -0.03
CA PRO A 202 -18.34 -18.32 -1.01
C PRO A 202 -19.31 -19.39 -1.52
N HIS A 203 -20.42 -19.62 -0.81
CA HIS A 203 -21.33 -20.73 -1.03
C HIS A 203 -22.00 -20.72 -2.41
N LEU A 204 -22.31 -21.91 -2.91
CA LEU A 204 -23.09 -22.14 -4.12
C LEU A 204 -24.59 -21.96 -3.85
N LYS A 205 -25.41 -22.05 -4.91
CA LYS A 205 -26.87 -21.88 -4.84
C LYS A 205 -27.55 -22.88 -3.89
N ASN A 206 -27.03 -24.11 -3.82
CA ASN A 206 -27.48 -25.15 -2.89
C ASN A 206 -26.99 -24.91 -1.44
N GLY A 207 -26.12 -23.93 -1.21
CA GLY A 207 -25.57 -23.58 0.10
C GLY A 207 -24.26 -24.29 0.45
N GLU A 208 -23.73 -25.13 -0.43
CA GLU A 208 -22.46 -25.82 -0.24
C GLU A 208 -21.24 -24.94 -0.53
N LEU A 209 -20.08 -25.31 -0.02
CA LEU A 209 -18.83 -24.69 -0.43
C LEU A 209 -18.37 -25.28 -1.75
N PRO A 210 -17.78 -24.49 -2.67
CA PRO A 210 -17.29 -25.01 -3.94
C PRO A 210 -16.17 -26.03 -3.72
N LEU A 211 -16.32 -27.23 -4.30
CA LEU A 211 -15.26 -28.21 -4.43
C LEU A 211 -14.45 -27.93 -5.70
N GLN A 212 -13.15 -28.21 -5.65
CA GLN A 212 -12.25 -28.03 -6.77
C GLN A 212 -12.11 -29.36 -7.51
N PHE A 213 -12.48 -29.41 -8.78
CA PHE A 213 -12.32 -30.61 -9.59
C PHE A 213 -11.28 -30.43 -10.70
N TYR A 214 -10.47 -31.47 -10.94
CA TYR A 214 -9.55 -31.55 -12.07
C TYR A 214 -9.61 -32.95 -12.71
N PRO A 215 -10.12 -33.07 -13.95
CA PRO A 215 -10.21 -34.36 -14.63
C PRO A 215 -8.86 -34.80 -15.21
N SER A 216 -8.65 -36.12 -15.29
CA SER A 216 -7.56 -36.77 -16.02
C SER A 216 -8.04 -38.11 -16.62
N CYS A 217 -7.15 -38.85 -17.26
CA CYS A 217 -7.41 -40.20 -17.77
C CYS A 217 -7.42 -41.31 -16.69
N SER A 218 -7.24 -40.96 -15.41
CA SER A 218 -7.30 -41.91 -14.29
C SER A 218 -8.75 -42.30 -13.99
N GLN A 219 -8.98 -43.61 -13.83
CA GLN A 219 -10.26 -44.17 -13.36
C GLN A 219 -10.44 -44.10 -11.83
N ASN A 220 -9.39 -43.71 -11.09
CA ASN A 220 -9.47 -43.48 -9.65
C ASN A 220 -9.72 -42.00 -9.35
N LEU A 221 -10.45 -41.75 -8.25
CA LEU A 221 -10.68 -40.41 -7.72
C LEU A 221 -9.74 -40.15 -6.54
N ASP A 222 -8.76 -39.27 -6.73
CA ASP A 222 -7.84 -38.84 -5.69
C ASP A 222 -8.41 -37.62 -4.93
N ILE A 223 -8.42 -37.69 -3.60
CA ILE A 223 -8.83 -36.62 -2.69
C ILE A 223 -7.58 -35.95 -2.13
N ILE A 224 -7.46 -34.63 -2.32
CA ILE A 224 -6.26 -33.86 -1.93
C ILE A 224 -6.66 -32.60 -1.15
N GLU A 225 -6.03 -32.36 -0.01
CA GLU A 225 -6.32 -31.19 0.84
C GLU A 225 -5.94 -29.87 0.17
N GLY A 226 -6.82 -28.86 0.30
CA GLY A 226 -6.62 -27.52 -0.25
C GLY A 226 -7.18 -27.38 -1.67
N THR A 227 -6.85 -26.26 -2.32
CA THR A 227 -7.35 -25.91 -3.66
C THR A 227 -6.23 -25.73 -4.69
N LEU A 228 -5.02 -25.37 -4.24
CA LEU A 228 -3.83 -25.24 -5.09
C LEU A 228 -3.06 -26.56 -5.25
N LYS A 229 -2.89 -27.34 -4.17
CA LYS A 229 -2.20 -28.64 -4.23
C LYS A 229 -2.86 -29.63 -5.20
N PRO A 230 -4.21 -29.77 -5.20
CA PRO A 230 -4.92 -30.64 -6.15
C PRO A 230 -4.54 -30.40 -7.62
N LEU A 231 -4.42 -29.13 -8.01
CA LEU A 231 -4.06 -28.75 -9.37
C LEU A 231 -2.65 -29.26 -9.74
N ILE A 232 -1.68 -28.99 -8.88
CA ILE A 232 -0.27 -29.33 -9.14
C ILE A 232 -0.12 -30.85 -9.20
N ALA A 233 -0.74 -31.57 -8.25
CA ALA A 233 -0.71 -33.03 -8.22
C ALA A 233 -1.41 -33.66 -9.43
N SER A 234 -2.58 -33.13 -9.84
CA SER A 234 -3.29 -33.61 -11.04
C SER A 234 -2.43 -33.49 -12.30
N ARG A 235 -1.71 -32.38 -12.48
CA ARG A 235 -0.82 -32.19 -13.64
C ARG A 235 0.45 -33.03 -13.56
N ARG A 236 1.06 -33.13 -12.38
CA ARG A 236 2.34 -33.84 -12.21
C ARG A 236 2.20 -35.34 -12.29
N HIS A 237 1.14 -35.88 -11.70
CA HIS A 237 0.94 -37.33 -11.55
C HIS A 237 -0.23 -37.85 -12.40
N HIS A 238 -0.80 -36.99 -13.26
CA HIS A 238 -1.90 -37.33 -14.17
C HIS A 238 -3.15 -37.88 -13.46
N LEU A 239 -3.54 -37.26 -12.34
CA LEU A 239 -4.64 -37.73 -11.47
C LEU A 239 -5.95 -37.01 -11.74
N THR A 240 -7.05 -37.75 -11.58
CA THR A 240 -8.40 -37.19 -11.48
C THR A 240 -8.63 -36.83 -10.01
N VAL A 241 -8.73 -35.53 -9.71
CA VAL A 241 -8.62 -35.02 -8.33
C VAL A 241 -9.85 -34.21 -7.91
N VAL A 242 -10.27 -34.41 -6.65
CA VAL A 242 -11.17 -33.50 -5.93
C VAL A 242 -10.49 -32.86 -4.71
N GLY A 243 -10.45 -31.52 -4.71
CA GLY A 243 -9.87 -30.69 -3.68
C GLY A 243 -10.89 -29.95 -2.82
N ALA A 244 -10.61 -29.78 -1.54
CA ALA A 244 -11.42 -28.95 -0.63
C ALA A 244 -10.56 -28.10 0.31
N GLY A 245 -10.97 -26.84 0.48
CA GLY A 245 -10.37 -25.96 1.49
C GLY A 245 -10.71 -26.40 2.91
N GLY A 246 -9.69 -26.63 3.74
CA GLY A 246 -9.85 -26.92 5.17
C GLY A 246 -10.47 -28.29 5.49
N VAL A 247 -10.25 -29.30 4.65
CA VAL A 247 -10.65 -30.70 4.91
C VAL A 247 -12.18 -30.90 5.00
N ASN A 248 -12.94 -30.24 4.12
CA ASN A 248 -14.41 -30.10 4.21
C ASN A 248 -15.20 -30.78 3.07
N TRP A 249 -14.77 -31.92 2.53
CA TRP A 249 -15.49 -32.59 1.43
C TRP A 249 -16.90 -33.08 1.84
N HIS A 250 -17.02 -33.73 3.00
CA HIS A 250 -18.30 -34.27 3.52
C HIS A 250 -19.32 -33.21 3.95
N HIS A 251 -18.93 -31.92 3.90
CA HIS A 251 -19.83 -30.78 4.09
C HIS A 251 -20.39 -30.23 2.77
N SER A 252 -20.03 -30.81 1.62
CA SER A 252 -20.61 -30.53 0.30
C SER A 252 -21.08 -31.83 -0.37
N PRO A 253 -22.03 -32.56 0.25
CA PRO A 253 -22.43 -33.90 -0.16
C PRO A 253 -23.04 -33.97 -1.56
N GLU A 254 -23.79 -32.97 -2.01
CA GLU A 254 -24.44 -32.95 -3.32
C GLU A 254 -23.41 -32.84 -4.44
N GLN A 255 -22.45 -31.90 -4.34
CA GLN A 255 -21.34 -31.82 -5.30
C GLN A 255 -20.51 -33.11 -5.31
N PHE A 256 -20.21 -33.67 -4.14
CA PHE A 256 -19.39 -34.87 -4.05
C PHE A 256 -20.11 -36.08 -4.66
N GLN A 257 -21.41 -36.25 -4.40
CA GLN A 257 -22.23 -37.29 -5.02
C GLN A 257 -22.31 -37.12 -6.54
N ALA A 258 -22.55 -35.90 -7.04
CA ALA A 258 -22.59 -35.64 -8.47
C ALA A 258 -21.26 -36.00 -9.18
N ILE A 259 -20.12 -35.72 -8.54
CA ILE A 259 -18.79 -36.12 -9.03
C ILE A 259 -18.66 -37.65 -9.10
N LEU A 260 -19.16 -38.38 -8.09
CA LEU A 260 -19.11 -39.84 -8.07
C LEU A 260 -20.03 -40.50 -9.10
N GLU A 261 -21.25 -39.96 -9.28
CA GLU A 261 -22.22 -40.47 -10.25
C GLU A 261 -21.70 -40.40 -11.68
N GLU A 262 -20.93 -39.35 -11.97
CA GLU A 262 -20.41 -39.06 -13.30
C GLU A 262 -19.09 -39.78 -13.60
N ILE A 263 -18.15 -39.82 -12.63
CA ILE A 263 -16.84 -40.46 -12.83
C ILE A 263 -16.93 -41.97 -12.64
N GLN A 264 -17.83 -42.44 -11.77
CA GLN A 264 -17.92 -43.84 -11.35
C GLN A 264 -16.55 -44.45 -11.01
N PRO A 265 -15.82 -43.86 -10.04
CA PRO A 265 -14.42 -44.21 -9.83
C PRO A 265 -14.26 -45.64 -9.32
N GLU A 266 -13.24 -46.35 -9.80
CA GLU A 266 -12.92 -47.70 -9.30
C GLU A 266 -12.49 -47.65 -7.83
N LYS A 267 -11.73 -46.61 -7.46
CA LYS A 267 -11.26 -46.39 -6.09
C LYS A 267 -11.31 -44.91 -5.72
N ILE A 268 -11.55 -44.66 -4.44
CA ILE A 268 -11.43 -43.33 -3.84
C ILE A 268 -10.22 -43.31 -2.92
N ILE A 269 -9.23 -42.48 -3.25
CA ILE A 269 -7.90 -42.49 -2.63
C ILE A 269 -7.65 -41.14 -1.96
N LEU A 270 -7.50 -41.10 -0.64
CA LEU A 270 -7.06 -39.91 0.07
C LEU A 270 -5.53 -39.83 0.05
N ASN A 271 -5.02 -38.66 -0.32
CA ASN A 271 -3.60 -38.31 -0.25
C ASN A 271 -3.42 -37.31 0.90
N PRO A 272 -3.15 -37.79 2.13
CA PRO A 272 -3.16 -36.93 3.32
C PRO A 272 -1.92 -36.04 3.38
N ASP A 273 -2.08 -34.86 4.00
CA ASP A 273 -0.97 -33.93 4.24
C ASP A 273 0.07 -34.54 5.20
N THR A 274 1.32 -34.08 5.07
CA THR A 274 2.43 -34.49 5.95
C THR A 274 2.11 -34.19 7.41
N GLY A 275 2.37 -35.17 8.29
CA GLY A 275 2.16 -35.04 9.74
C GLY A 275 0.70 -35.09 10.18
N SER A 276 -0.20 -35.55 9.31
CA SER A 276 -1.64 -35.67 9.58
C SER A 276 -1.98 -36.63 10.74
N LEU A 277 -1.21 -37.70 10.97
CA LEU A 277 -1.41 -38.60 12.12
C LEU A 277 -1.00 -37.95 13.45
N LEU A 278 -0.08 -36.97 13.42
CA LEU A 278 0.33 -36.18 14.57
C LEU A 278 -0.66 -35.07 14.92
N ASN A 279 -1.64 -34.77 14.05
CA ASN A 279 -2.64 -33.72 14.24
C ASN A 279 -4.05 -34.32 14.50
N PRO A 280 -4.52 -34.37 15.77
CA PRO A 280 -5.80 -34.97 16.12
C PRO A 280 -7.03 -34.33 15.45
N GLN A 281 -6.94 -33.04 15.09
CA GLN A 281 -8.05 -32.34 14.43
C GLN A 281 -8.20 -32.75 12.97
N VAL A 282 -7.07 -32.85 12.24
CA VAL A 282 -7.06 -33.31 10.83
C VAL A 282 -7.49 -34.78 10.76
N LEU A 283 -6.97 -35.62 11.65
CA LEU A 283 -7.35 -37.04 11.69
C LEU A 283 -8.85 -37.25 11.99
N ARG A 284 -9.47 -36.39 12.81
CA ARG A 284 -10.92 -36.41 13.03
C ARG A 284 -11.70 -36.14 11.74
N GLN A 285 -11.30 -35.13 10.96
CA GLN A 285 -11.96 -34.81 9.70
C GLN A 285 -11.84 -35.95 8.67
N TYR A 286 -10.68 -36.59 8.59
CA TYR A 286 -10.50 -37.77 7.73
C TYR A 286 -11.35 -38.98 8.19
N ARG A 287 -11.59 -39.16 9.49
CA ARG A 287 -12.53 -40.18 10.01
C ARG A 287 -13.97 -39.90 9.58
N GLU A 288 -14.40 -38.63 9.66
CA GLU A 288 -15.74 -38.23 9.21
C GLU A 288 -15.90 -38.40 7.69
N LEU A 289 -14.85 -38.10 6.91
CA LEU A 289 -14.79 -38.38 5.48
C LEU A 289 -14.92 -39.87 5.18
N ASN A 290 -14.16 -40.73 5.86
CA ASN A 290 -14.25 -42.19 5.68
C ASN A 290 -15.67 -42.70 5.96
N GLN A 291 -16.31 -42.24 7.05
CA GLN A 291 -17.70 -42.59 7.36
C GLN A 291 -18.70 -42.06 6.33
N PHE A 292 -18.45 -40.89 5.73
CA PHE A 292 -19.27 -40.34 4.67
C PHE A 292 -19.15 -41.20 3.39
N ILE A 293 -17.93 -41.51 2.97
CA ILE A 293 -17.65 -42.34 1.78
C ILE A 293 -18.25 -43.75 1.94
N LYS A 294 -18.11 -44.37 3.12
CA LYS A 294 -18.75 -45.66 3.43
C LYS A 294 -20.27 -45.61 3.31
N ARG A 295 -20.92 -44.50 3.74
CA ARG A 295 -22.37 -44.31 3.58
C ARG A 295 -22.80 -44.17 2.11
N LEU A 296 -21.89 -43.76 1.23
CA LEU A 296 -22.11 -43.70 -0.21
C LEU A 296 -21.81 -45.04 -0.92
N GLY A 297 -21.40 -46.08 -0.18
CA GLY A 297 -21.14 -47.41 -0.72
C GLY A 297 -19.72 -47.63 -1.26
N TYR A 298 -18.79 -46.70 -1.01
CA TYR A 298 -17.40 -46.80 -1.44
C TYR A 298 -16.45 -47.04 -0.27
N THR A 299 -15.24 -47.52 -0.56
CA THR A 299 -14.14 -47.65 0.41
C THR A 299 -13.12 -46.54 0.20
N LEU A 300 -12.62 -45.97 1.31
CA LEU A 300 -11.54 -44.97 1.26
C LEU A 300 -10.19 -45.64 1.48
N GLU A 301 -9.34 -45.59 0.46
CA GLU A 301 -7.93 -45.99 0.55
C GLU A 301 -7.05 -44.76 0.84
N ILE A 302 -5.87 -44.99 1.41
CA ILE A 302 -4.86 -43.98 1.67
C ILE A 302 -3.63 -44.27 0.81
N ARG A 303 -3.14 -43.24 0.12
CA ARG A 303 -1.81 -43.28 -0.49
C ARG A 303 -0.76 -42.93 0.56
N ASP A 304 0.01 -43.92 0.95
CA ASP A 304 1.03 -43.81 2.00
C ASP A 304 2.44 -43.95 1.40
N TRP A 305 3.24 -42.88 1.55
CA TRP A 305 4.68 -42.86 1.27
C TRP A 305 5.49 -42.58 2.54
N GLY A 306 4.88 -42.79 3.73
CA GLY A 306 5.49 -42.58 5.03
C GLY A 306 5.29 -41.18 5.62
N GLN A 307 4.44 -40.35 5.02
CA GLN A 307 4.25 -38.94 5.38
C GLN A 307 3.45 -38.72 6.66
N GLY A 308 2.55 -39.64 7.01
CA GLY A 308 1.58 -39.45 8.11
C GLY A 308 2.23 -39.20 9.47
N ASN A 309 3.35 -39.88 9.75
CA ASN A 309 4.09 -39.82 11.03
C ASN A 309 5.30 -38.87 11.03
N GLN A 310 5.58 -38.21 9.90
CA GLN A 310 6.72 -37.29 9.80
C GLN A 310 6.34 -35.88 10.26
N PRO A 311 7.24 -35.16 10.96
CA PRO A 311 7.02 -33.75 11.26
C PRO A 311 7.00 -32.91 9.97
N LYS A 312 6.18 -31.86 9.95
CA LYS A 312 5.95 -31.00 8.77
C LYS A 312 7.21 -30.31 8.21
N SER A 313 8.29 -30.26 8.99
CA SER A 313 9.59 -29.71 8.57
C SER A 313 10.45 -30.70 7.77
N GLN A 314 10.10 -31.98 7.73
CA GLN A 314 10.92 -33.05 7.14
C GLN A 314 10.20 -33.87 6.08
N GLY A 315 8.86 -33.89 6.06
CA GLY A 315 8.08 -34.61 5.05
C GLY A 315 7.58 -33.69 3.93
N LEU A 316 7.34 -34.31 2.76
CA LEU A 316 6.89 -33.66 1.54
C LEU A 316 5.40 -33.97 1.27
N ASP A 317 4.65 -32.97 0.83
CA ASP A 317 3.25 -33.12 0.44
C ASP A 317 3.12 -33.68 -1.00
N ILE A 318 1.91 -34.10 -1.39
CA ILE A 318 1.64 -34.70 -2.70
C ILE A 318 2.02 -33.80 -3.89
N ASP A 319 1.96 -32.48 -3.72
CA ASP A 319 2.36 -31.49 -4.72
C ASP A 319 3.87 -31.20 -4.73
N GLU A 320 4.67 -31.94 -3.97
CA GLU A 320 6.12 -31.76 -3.83
C GLU A 320 6.92 -33.04 -4.14
N ILE A 321 6.29 -34.23 -4.10
CA ILE A 321 6.94 -35.50 -4.46
C ILE A 321 7.07 -35.70 -5.97
N ASP A 322 8.08 -36.48 -6.38
CA ASP A 322 8.32 -36.87 -7.76
C ASP A 322 7.48 -38.10 -8.18
N ILE A 323 7.47 -38.41 -9.47
CA ILE A 323 6.66 -39.51 -10.02
C ILE A 323 7.17 -40.89 -9.56
N GLN A 324 8.46 -41.01 -9.22
CA GLN A 324 9.02 -42.26 -8.71
C GLN A 324 8.50 -42.57 -7.31
N THR A 325 8.55 -41.58 -6.40
CA THR A 325 8.00 -41.69 -5.05
C THR A 325 6.49 -41.92 -5.09
N PHE A 326 5.78 -41.20 -5.97
CA PHE A 326 4.34 -41.39 -6.18
C PHE A 326 3.99 -42.82 -6.61
N ASN A 327 4.73 -43.38 -7.57
CA ASN A 327 4.51 -44.74 -8.08
C ASN A 327 4.92 -45.83 -7.09
N GLN A 328 5.83 -45.53 -6.15
CA GLN A 328 6.26 -46.46 -5.09
C GLN A 328 5.35 -46.41 -3.85
N ALA A 329 4.52 -45.38 -3.71
CA ALA A 329 3.60 -45.24 -2.60
C ALA A 329 2.58 -46.39 -2.56
N THR A 330 2.36 -46.94 -1.37
CA THR A 330 1.41 -48.04 -1.16
C THR A 330 0.00 -47.53 -0.94
N LEU A 331 -0.99 -48.22 -1.48
CA LEU A 331 -2.41 -47.99 -1.17
C LEU A 331 -2.82 -48.92 -0.04
N ILE A 332 -3.25 -48.37 1.09
CA ILE A 332 -3.69 -49.12 2.27
C ILE A 332 -5.08 -48.65 2.73
N SER A 333 -5.81 -49.47 3.48
CA SER A 333 -7.10 -49.04 4.01
C SER A 333 -6.94 -47.91 5.02
N PHE A 334 -7.95 -47.03 5.11
CA PHE A 334 -7.96 -45.96 6.10
C PHE A 334 -7.75 -46.48 7.53
N GLU A 335 -8.37 -47.62 7.88
CA GLU A 335 -8.26 -48.25 9.19
C GLU A 335 -6.81 -48.67 9.50
N THR A 336 -6.14 -49.30 8.53
CA THR A 336 -4.74 -49.72 8.68
C THR A 336 -3.82 -48.52 8.86
N TRP A 337 -3.98 -47.49 8.02
CA TRP A 337 -3.17 -46.27 8.08
C TRP A 337 -3.37 -45.48 9.37
N ALA A 338 -4.61 -45.39 9.86
CA ALA A 338 -4.94 -44.67 11.09
C ALA A 338 -4.65 -45.48 12.37
N GLY A 339 -4.12 -46.70 12.26
CA GLY A 339 -3.80 -47.58 13.38
C GLY A 339 -5.03 -48.14 14.10
N ILE A 340 -6.13 -48.37 13.38
CA ILE A 340 -7.40 -48.90 13.90
C ILE A 340 -7.45 -50.42 13.61
N SER A 341 -7.38 -51.27 14.64
CA SER A 341 -7.37 -52.73 14.45
C SER A 341 -8.73 -53.28 13.97
N GLU A 342 -8.72 -54.31 13.12
CA GLU A 342 -9.90 -54.90 12.42
C GLU A 342 -11.06 -55.38 13.32
N LEU A 343 -10.88 -55.44 14.64
CA LEU A 343 -11.94 -55.79 15.61
C LEU A 343 -12.93 -54.65 15.90
N ASP A 344 -12.65 -53.40 15.51
CA ASP A 344 -13.52 -52.24 15.78
C ASP A 344 -14.54 -51.94 14.68
N SER A 345 -14.60 -52.76 13.61
CA SER A 345 -15.41 -52.45 12.43
C SER A 345 -16.87 -52.93 12.51
N HIS A 346 -17.25 -53.80 13.46
CA HIS A 346 -18.62 -54.34 13.60
C HIS A 346 -19.07 -54.47 15.07
N SER A 347 -19.45 -53.37 15.72
CA SER A 347 -20.46 -53.38 16.80
C SER A 347 -20.88 -51.97 17.21
N LEU A 348 -21.59 -51.27 16.32
CA LEU A 348 -22.42 -50.13 16.73
C LEU A 348 -23.69 -50.67 17.41
N THR A 349 -23.57 -51.01 18.69
CA THR A 349 -24.55 -50.89 19.79
C THR A 349 -24.19 -51.89 20.88
N LEU A 350 -23.55 -51.44 21.96
CA LEU A 350 -23.50 -52.16 23.23
C LEU A 350 -24.11 -51.27 24.31
N SER A 351 -24.94 -51.88 25.15
CA SER A 351 -25.72 -51.18 26.15
C SER A 351 -24.84 -50.73 27.32
N GLN A 352 -25.32 -49.72 28.07
CA GLN A 352 -24.59 -49.12 29.19
C GLN A 352 -24.21 -50.14 30.27
N THR A 353 -24.97 -51.21 30.40
CA THR A 353 -24.72 -52.33 31.31
C THR A 353 -23.62 -53.28 30.84
N GLU A 354 -23.44 -53.47 29.52
CA GLU A 354 -22.34 -54.28 28.97
C GLU A 354 -20.99 -53.55 28.99
N TRP A 355 -21.03 -52.21 28.90
CA TRP A 355 -19.84 -51.35 29.11
C TRP A 355 -19.27 -51.46 30.53
N PHE A 356 -20.13 -51.72 31.53
CA PHE A 356 -19.75 -51.77 32.94
C PHE A 356 -19.07 -53.08 33.37
N GLU A 357 -19.37 -54.21 32.72
CA GLU A 357 -18.79 -55.51 33.07
C GLU A 357 -17.50 -55.82 32.30
N GLN A 358 -17.33 -55.26 31.10
CA GLN A 358 -16.23 -55.62 30.20
C GLN A 358 -14.87 -55.02 30.59
N PHE A 359 -14.83 -53.88 31.28
CA PHE A 359 -13.57 -53.20 31.64
C PHE A 359 -13.01 -53.53 33.02
N LYS A 360 -13.61 -54.50 33.75
CA LYS A 360 -13.12 -55.05 35.03
C LYS A 360 -12.36 -54.03 35.91
N PHE A 361 -12.97 -52.85 36.07
CA PHE A 361 -12.41 -51.72 36.83
C PHE A 361 -12.08 -52.00 38.32
N PRO A 362 -12.58 -53.07 38.98
CA PRO A 362 -12.14 -53.40 40.34
C PRO A 362 -10.68 -53.87 40.45
N GLN A 363 -10.07 -54.39 39.37
CA GLN A 363 -8.68 -54.89 39.40
C GLN A 363 -7.64 -53.78 39.13
N LEU A 364 -7.94 -52.85 38.23
CA LEU A 364 -7.11 -51.67 37.94
C LEU A 364 -7.04 -50.69 39.13
N GLN A 365 -8.06 -50.63 39.97
CA GLN A 365 -8.05 -49.82 41.20
C GLN A 365 -7.08 -50.39 42.26
N GLN A 366 -6.86 -51.71 42.30
CA GLN A 366 -5.89 -52.34 43.19
C GLN A 366 -4.45 -52.21 42.69
N GLU A 367 -4.20 -52.34 41.39
CA GLU A 367 -2.86 -52.20 40.79
C GLU A 367 -2.33 -50.75 40.81
N LEU A 368 -3.20 -49.77 40.56
CA LEU A 368 -2.82 -48.35 40.65
C LEU A 368 -2.50 -47.93 42.09
N THR A 369 -3.22 -48.49 43.08
CA THR A 369 -2.98 -48.25 44.51
C THR A 369 -1.66 -48.86 44.99
N GLN A 370 -1.22 -49.98 44.40
CA GLN A 370 0.04 -50.65 44.72
C GLN A 370 1.25 -49.96 44.06
N THR A 371 1.08 -49.50 42.83
CA THR A 371 2.10 -48.75 42.07
C THR A 371 2.39 -47.38 42.70
N LEU A 372 1.34 -46.68 43.16
CA LEU A 372 1.50 -45.40 43.85
C LEU A 372 2.16 -45.54 45.25
N LYS A 373 1.99 -46.69 45.94
CA LYS A 373 2.72 -47.00 47.20
C LYS A 373 4.21 -47.31 46.98
N GLN A 374 4.58 -47.90 45.84
CA GLN A 374 5.98 -48.16 45.49
C GLN A 374 6.72 -46.89 45.03
N PHE A 375 6.04 -46.02 44.27
CA PHE A 375 6.62 -44.76 43.81
C PHE A 375 6.94 -43.78 44.97
N TYR A 376 6.06 -43.70 45.97
CA TYR A 376 6.25 -42.84 47.15
C TYR A 376 7.19 -43.39 48.23
N SER A 377 7.60 -44.67 48.17
CA SER A 377 8.59 -45.22 49.13
C SER A 377 10.04 -45.09 48.65
N HIS A 378 10.28 -44.93 47.33
CA HIS A 378 11.63 -44.88 46.78
C HIS A 378 12.23 -43.46 46.75
N HIS A 379 11.41 -42.42 46.62
CA HIS A 379 11.87 -41.03 46.50
C HIS A 379 12.27 -40.37 47.83
N LEU A 380 11.97 -41.01 48.98
CA LEU A 380 12.36 -40.58 50.33
C LEU A 380 13.66 -41.23 50.84
N ARG A 381 14.31 -42.12 50.07
CA ARG A 381 15.61 -42.70 50.44
C ARG A 381 16.67 -42.32 49.42
N LYS A 382 17.71 -41.64 49.92
CA LYS A 382 18.99 -41.32 49.26
C LYS A 382 19.11 -39.92 48.65
N ARG A 383 18.65 -38.94 49.41
CA ARG A 383 19.57 -37.87 49.89
C ARG A 383 20.57 -38.50 50.88
N LYS A 384 21.49 -39.33 50.40
CA LYS A 384 22.64 -39.82 51.18
C LYS A 384 23.68 -40.41 50.24
N LYS A 385 24.85 -39.75 50.21
CA LYS A 385 26.13 -40.16 49.63
C LYS A 385 26.20 -40.01 48.10
N ARG A 386 26.76 -38.93 47.55
CA ARG A 386 28.09 -38.32 47.76
C ARG A 386 29.21 -39.31 47.43
N ASN A 387 29.98 -38.94 46.40
CA ASN A 387 31.30 -39.42 45.96
C ASN A 387 31.36 -40.80 45.30
N GLN A 388 31.81 -40.86 44.04
CA GLN A 388 33.18 -41.30 43.68
C GLN A 388 33.41 -41.37 42.15
N SER A 389 34.34 -40.52 41.70
CA SER A 389 35.51 -40.77 40.85
C SER A 389 35.50 -41.73 39.63
N THR A 390 36.19 -41.22 38.58
CA THR A 390 37.23 -41.85 37.74
C THR A 390 36.87 -42.76 36.54
N GLU A 391 37.10 -42.20 35.34
CA GLU A 391 38.12 -42.60 34.34
C GLU A 391 38.01 -43.88 33.46
N PHE A 392 38.58 -43.71 32.24
CA PHE A 392 39.08 -44.67 31.21
C PHE A 392 38.17 -45.27 30.11
N ALA A 393 38.24 -44.63 28.93
CA ALA A 393 38.86 -45.05 27.65
C ALA A 393 38.59 -46.41 26.92
N ALA A 394 38.34 -46.23 25.61
CA ALA A 394 38.85 -46.94 24.41
C ALA A 394 38.29 -48.31 23.96
N SER A 395 37.78 -48.39 22.71
CA SER A 395 38.46 -48.94 21.50
C SER A 395 37.48 -48.89 20.29
N SER A 396 37.81 -48.26 19.16
CA SER A 396 38.54 -48.72 17.96
C SER A 396 37.65 -49.16 16.77
N ILE A 397 37.61 -48.25 15.79
CA ILE A 397 37.26 -48.24 14.35
C ILE A 397 37.32 -49.61 13.61
N PRO A 398 36.60 -49.75 12.48
CA PRO A 398 37.35 -49.87 11.21
C PRO A 398 36.84 -48.99 10.05
N LYS A 399 37.82 -48.58 9.23
CA LYS A 399 37.73 -47.86 7.96
C LYS A 399 37.22 -48.76 6.83
N THR A 400 36.49 -48.19 5.86
CA THR A 400 36.40 -48.71 4.48
C THR A 400 36.43 -47.58 3.45
N ALA A 401 37.00 -47.90 2.29
CA ALA A 401 37.58 -47.03 1.26
C ALA A 401 36.55 -46.28 0.37
N PRO A 402 36.99 -45.30 -0.44
CA PRO A 402 36.12 -44.33 -1.13
C PRO A 402 35.59 -44.87 -2.47
N THR A 403 34.29 -44.75 -2.68
CA THR A 403 33.64 -44.92 -3.99
C THR A 403 33.56 -43.57 -4.72
N PRO A 404 33.75 -43.54 -6.05
CA PRO A 404 33.85 -42.30 -6.81
C PRO A 404 32.49 -41.59 -6.86
N THR A 405 32.48 -40.32 -6.49
CA THR A 405 31.33 -39.44 -6.65
C THR A 405 30.99 -39.30 -8.14
N PRO A 406 29.74 -39.58 -8.58
CA PRO A 406 29.28 -39.06 -9.85
C PRO A 406 29.30 -37.52 -9.78
N PRO A 407 29.60 -36.82 -10.90
CA PRO A 407 29.72 -35.38 -10.90
C PRO A 407 28.41 -34.77 -10.38
N SER A 408 28.54 -33.96 -9.32
CA SER A 408 27.48 -33.18 -8.72
C SER A 408 26.62 -32.52 -9.81
N THR A 409 25.38 -32.98 -9.94
CA THR A 409 24.32 -32.32 -10.73
C THR A 409 23.90 -30.98 -10.12
N ALA A 410 24.41 -30.60 -8.95
CA ALA A 410 24.16 -29.29 -8.36
C ALA A 410 24.84 -28.15 -9.14
N ILE A 411 25.88 -28.42 -9.94
CA ILE A 411 26.49 -27.40 -10.82
C ILE A 411 25.61 -27.14 -12.05
N VAL A 412 24.81 -28.11 -12.49
CA VAL A 412 23.96 -27.98 -13.70
C VAL A 412 22.62 -27.28 -13.40
N LEU A 413 22.17 -27.27 -12.14
CA LEU A 413 20.92 -26.61 -11.72
C LEU A 413 21.11 -25.30 -10.94
N TRP A 414 22.36 -24.89 -10.66
CA TRP A 414 22.63 -23.58 -10.09
C TRP A 414 22.47 -22.51 -11.17
N LYS A 415 21.31 -21.85 -11.20
CA LYS A 415 21.21 -20.52 -11.81
C LYS A 415 21.80 -19.51 -10.83
N PRO A 416 22.82 -18.72 -11.20
CA PRO A 416 23.33 -17.68 -10.33
C PRO A 416 22.18 -16.78 -9.87
N GLN A 417 22.18 -16.39 -8.60
CA GLN A 417 21.29 -15.33 -8.14
C GLN A 417 21.52 -14.10 -9.01
N ILE A 418 20.43 -13.55 -9.55
CA ILE A 418 20.47 -12.23 -10.18
C ILE A 418 20.97 -11.27 -9.11
N LEU A 419 22.16 -10.72 -9.34
CA LEU A 419 22.78 -9.78 -8.42
C LEU A 419 21.94 -8.50 -8.46
N THR A 420 21.33 -8.13 -7.33
CA THR A 420 20.60 -6.86 -7.23
C THR A 420 21.55 -5.67 -7.13
N SER A 421 22.71 -5.89 -6.51
CA SER A 421 23.80 -4.93 -6.48
C SER A 421 25.15 -5.63 -6.44
N VAL A 422 26.19 -4.97 -6.94
CA VAL A 422 27.58 -5.43 -6.95
C VAL A 422 28.53 -4.30 -6.54
N PRO A 423 29.61 -4.60 -5.80
CA PRO A 423 30.67 -3.63 -5.61
C PRO A 423 31.33 -3.31 -6.95
N TYR A 424 31.55 -2.04 -7.22
CA TYR A 424 32.33 -1.61 -8.37
C TYR A 424 33.82 -1.80 -8.10
N ILE A 425 34.54 -2.24 -9.13
CA ILE A 425 36.00 -2.32 -9.14
C ILE A 425 36.45 -1.48 -10.34
N PRO A 426 37.23 -0.40 -10.14
CA PRO A 426 37.76 0.41 -11.23
C PRO A 426 38.46 -0.41 -12.31
N GLY A 427 38.16 -0.10 -13.56
CA GLY A 427 38.61 -0.77 -14.78
C GLY A 427 37.81 -2.03 -15.15
N GLN A 428 36.86 -2.45 -14.32
CA GLN A 428 36.12 -3.71 -14.48
C GLN A 428 34.61 -3.51 -14.69
N LEU A 429 34.16 -2.33 -15.11
CA LEU A 429 32.77 -2.18 -15.53
C LEU A 429 32.52 -3.07 -16.77
N PRO A 430 31.52 -3.98 -16.75
CA PRO A 430 31.21 -4.86 -17.87
C PRO A 430 30.76 -4.09 -19.12
N MET A 431 30.84 -4.73 -20.29
CA MET A 431 30.14 -4.25 -21.48
C MET A 431 28.63 -4.32 -21.29
N VAL A 432 27.86 -3.56 -22.09
CA VAL A 432 26.39 -3.52 -21.99
C VAL A 432 25.79 -4.93 -22.07
N GLU A 433 26.24 -5.77 -23.01
CA GLU A 433 25.73 -7.14 -23.17
C GLU A 433 26.04 -8.02 -21.96
N GLU A 434 27.24 -7.91 -21.39
CA GLU A 434 27.66 -8.66 -20.20
C GLU A 434 26.85 -8.23 -18.97
N TRP A 435 26.64 -6.93 -18.79
CA TRP A 435 25.80 -6.39 -17.73
C TRP A 435 24.34 -6.85 -17.82
N GLN A 436 23.81 -6.96 -19.05
CA GLN A 436 22.48 -7.52 -19.28
C GLN A 436 22.42 -9.00 -18.87
N GLN A 437 23.47 -9.79 -19.16
CA GLN A 437 23.57 -11.19 -18.74
C GLN A 437 23.67 -11.35 -17.21
N LEU A 438 24.27 -10.38 -16.51
CA LEU A 438 24.32 -10.33 -15.04
C LEU A 438 22.96 -9.96 -14.39
N GLY A 439 21.95 -9.64 -15.21
CA GLY A 439 20.62 -9.28 -14.74
C GLY A 439 20.49 -7.83 -14.28
N HIS A 440 21.27 -6.93 -14.89
CA HIS A 440 21.20 -5.48 -14.69
C HIS A 440 21.48 -5.01 -13.23
N PRO A 441 22.55 -5.49 -12.57
CA PRO A 441 22.85 -5.10 -11.20
C PRO A 441 23.10 -3.59 -11.08
N GLN A 442 22.73 -3.03 -9.93
CA GLN A 442 23.21 -1.71 -9.51
C GLN A 442 24.67 -1.81 -9.04
N PHE A 443 25.49 -0.80 -9.34
CA PHE A 443 26.87 -0.74 -8.87
C PHE A 443 27.02 0.12 -7.62
N ILE A 444 27.82 -0.34 -6.67
CA ILE A 444 28.15 0.38 -5.44
C ILE A 444 29.59 0.88 -5.52
N ILE A 445 29.78 2.20 -5.48
CA ILE A 445 31.09 2.87 -5.58
C ILE A 445 31.56 3.39 -4.22
N GLN A 446 32.87 3.50 -4.03
CA GLN A 446 33.49 4.19 -2.90
C GLN A 446 33.61 5.70 -3.17
N GLN A 447 33.90 6.47 -2.12
CA GLN A 447 34.18 7.89 -2.26
C GLN A 447 35.39 8.10 -3.18
N GLY A 448 35.25 8.96 -4.20
CA GLY A 448 36.30 9.30 -5.16
C GLY A 448 36.28 8.47 -6.45
N GLU A 449 35.51 7.38 -6.51
CA GLU A 449 35.42 6.50 -7.69
C GLU A 449 34.38 6.94 -8.74
N ARG A 450 33.57 7.95 -8.44
CA ARG A 450 32.42 8.36 -9.26
C ARG A 450 32.78 8.77 -10.69
N LEU A 451 33.81 9.60 -10.86
CA LEU A 451 34.22 10.09 -12.18
C LEU A 451 34.79 8.95 -13.03
N THR A 452 35.60 8.07 -12.43
CA THR A 452 36.10 6.86 -13.09
C THR A 452 34.95 5.96 -13.55
N PHE A 453 33.91 5.79 -12.72
CA PHE A 453 32.73 5.02 -13.10
C PHE A 453 31.99 5.65 -14.29
N TYR A 454 31.83 6.97 -14.31
CA TYR A 454 31.17 7.67 -15.43
C TYR A 454 31.98 7.55 -16.72
N GLN A 455 33.30 7.68 -16.63
CA GLN A 455 34.21 7.46 -17.75
C GLN A 455 34.05 6.05 -18.33
N GLU A 456 34.16 5.01 -17.49
CA GLU A 456 34.00 3.63 -17.95
C GLU A 456 32.61 3.39 -18.53
N ALA A 457 31.56 3.94 -17.94
CA ALA A 457 30.20 3.79 -18.47
C ALA A 457 30.08 4.37 -19.89
N TYR A 458 30.69 5.52 -20.14
CA TYR A 458 30.75 6.11 -21.48
C TYR A 458 31.56 5.24 -22.46
N GLU A 459 32.75 4.81 -22.08
CA GLU A 459 33.64 3.96 -22.90
C GLU A 459 33.02 2.60 -23.25
N ARG A 460 32.24 2.03 -22.32
CA ARG A 460 31.54 0.75 -22.49
C ARG A 460 30.23 0.85 -23.28
N GLY A 461 29.86 2.04 -23.75
CA GLY A 461 28.70 2.27 -24.62
C GLY A 461 27.35 2.34 -23.89
N TYR A 462 27.34 2.58 -22.58
CA TYR A 462 26.09 2.84 -21.87
C TYR A 462 25.51 4.19 -22.30
N LYS A 463 24.19 4.23 -22.50
CA LYS A 463 23.48 5.45 -22.91
C LYS A 463 22.85 6.21 -21.75
N TYR A 464 22.21 5.49 -20.83
CA TYR A 464 21.51 6.08 -19.70
C TYR A 464 22.15 5.62 -18.40
N LEU A 465 22.68 6.58 -17.64
CA LEU A 465 23.23 6.39 -16.31
C LEU A 465 22.36 7.12 -15.29
N LYS A 466 22.11 6.48 -14.15
CA LYS A 466 21.44 7.10 -13.00
C LYS A 466 22.32 6.97 -11.76
N ASP A 467 22.72 8.11 -11.19
CA ASP A 467 23.39 8.18 -9.90
C ASP A 467 22.36 8.38 -8.77
N SER A 468 22.11 7.28 -8.05
CA SER A 468 21.20 7.16 -6.90
C SER A 468 21.88 7.51 -5.56
N THR A 469 23.10 8.06 -5.56
CA THR A 469 23.80 8.41 -4.32
C THR A 469 22.98 9.45 -3.52
N PRO A 470 22.84 9.34 -2.18
CA PRO A 470 22.12 10.31 -1.35
C PRO A 470 22.64 11.76 -1.46
N ALA A 471 21.81 12.73 -1.07
CA ALA A 471 22.20 14.14 -1.08
C ALA A 471 23.37 14.38 -0.09
N GLY A 472 24.43 15.04 -0.55
CA GLY A 472 25.54 15.49 0.30
C GLY A 472 26.80 14.65 0.23
N HIS A 473 26.81 13.66 -0.68
CA HIS A 473 27.99 12.85 -1.01
C HIS A 473 28.70 13.39 -2.27
N GLY A 474 28.62 14.70 -2.55
CA GLY A 474 29.38 15.31 -3.63
C GLY A 474 28.88 15.08 -5.06
N LYS A 475 27.74 14.42 -5.33
CA LYS A 475 27.24 14.22 -6.73
C LYS A 475 27.31 15.47 -7.62
N SER A 476 26.68 16.56 -7.21
CA SER A 476 26.65 17.82 -8.00
C SER A 476 28.01 18.54 -7.99
N HIS A 477 28.89 18.22 -7.03
CA HIS A 477 30.28 18.70 -7.01
C HIS A 477 31.09 17.97 -8.07
N ASP A 478 31.06 16.65 -8.08
CA ASP A 478 31.80 15.84 -9.05
C ASP A 478 31.26 16.05 -10.46
N ALA A 479 29.94 16.21 -10.61
CA ALA A 479 29.34 16.62 -11.87
C ALA A 479 29.89 17.95 -12.41
N GLY A 480 30.28 18.88 -11.54
CA GLY A 480 30.92 20.13 -11.94
C GLY A 480 32.41 20.04 -12.23
N LEU A 481 33.03 18.90 -11.93
CA LEU A 481 34.41 18.59 -12.32
C LEU A 481 34.48 17.87 -13.68
N ILE A 482 33.35 17.37 -14.20
CA ILE A 482 33.30 16.70 -15.50
C ILE A 482 33.70 17.68 -16.60
N ASN A 483 34.62 17.23 -17.46
CA ASN A 483 35.08 17.93 -18.66
C ASN A 483 35.20 16.95 -19.84
N LEU A 484 35.63 17.41 -21.01
CA LEU A 484 35.80 16.55 -22.19
C LEU A 484 36.83 15.43 -21.94
N GLU A 485 37.93 15.75 -21.25
CA GLU A 485 38.99 14.78 -20.93
C GLU A 485 38.51 13.67 -19.99
N THR A 486 37.50 13.93 -19.16
CA THR A 486 36.85 12.91 -18.30
C THR A 486 36.35 11.72 -19.11
N PHE A 487 35.99 11.94 -20.38
CA PHE A 487 35.50 10.91 -21.30
C PHE A 487 36.51 10.56 -22.40
N GLY A 488 37.79 10.93 -22.22
CA GLY A 488 38.84 10.70 -23.20
C GLY A 488 38.71 11.54 -24.47
N ILE A 489 37.96 12.64 -24.43
CA ILE A 489 37.71 13.49 -25.59
C ILE A 489 38.69 14.68 -25.58
N GLU A 490 39.49 14.83 -26.64
CA GLU A 490 40.45 15.93 -26.74
C GLU A 490 39.75 17.30 -26.97
N PRO A 491 39.97 18.30 -26.09
CA PRO A 491 39.26 19.58 -26.14
C PRO A 491 39.72 20.51 -27.28
N HIS A 492 40.95 20.33 -27.79
CA HIS A 492 41.57 21.24 -28.77
C HIS A 492 41.50 20.74 -30.22
N GLN A 493 40.86 19.60 -30.48
CA GLN A 493 40.71 19.08 -31.83
C GLN A 493 39.67 19.90 -32.60
N THR A 494 40.06 20.51 -33.73
CA THR A 494 39.21 21.41 -34.54
C THR A 494 37.91 20.78 -35.06
N GLU A 495 37.84 19.45 -35.13
CA GLU A 495 36.65 18.71 -35.57
C GLU A 495 35.69 18.34 -34.42
N ASN A 496 36.15 18.43 -33.18
CA ASN A 496 35.36 18.06 -32.00
C ASN A 496 34.29 19.13 -31.72
N LYS A 497 33.02 18.72 -31.80
CA LYS A 497 31.86 19.58 -31.51
C LYS A 497 31.06 19.08 -30.30
N THR A 498 31.64 18.16 -29.53
CA THR A 498 31.01 17.58 -28.34
C THR A 498 30.81 18.65 -27.29
N ARG A 499 29.59 18.73 -26.76
CA ARG A 499 29.25 19.60 -25.63
C ARG A 499 28.75 18.77 -24.47
N ILE A 500 29.08 19.22 -23.27
CA ILE A 500 28.57 18.68 -22.01
C ILE A 500 27.59 19.69 -21.44
N PHE A 501 26.31 19.31 -21.35
CA PHE A 501 25.26 20.15 -20.80
C PHE A 501 24.93 19.74 -19.36
N TYR A 502 25.15 20.63 -18.41
CA TYR A 502 24.60 20.52 -17.06
C TYR A 502 23.21 21.18 -17.00
N LEU A 503 22.17 20.36 -16.89
CA LEU A 503 20.79 20.77 -16.99
C LEU A 503 20.16 21.00 -15.61
N SER A 504 19.83 22.26 -15.31
CA SER A 504 19.16 22.67 -14.07
C SER A 504 18.28 23.91 -14.29
N PRO A 505 17.09 24.00 -13.68
CA PRO A 505 16.25 25.20 -13.73
C PRO A 505 16.91 26.38 -13.02
N ASP A 506 17.81 26.11 -12.05
CA ASP A 506 18.56 27.11 -11.30
C ASP A 506 19.92 27.42 -11.95
N HIS A 507 20.08 27.20 -13.27
CA HIS A 507 21.33 27.38 -14.00
C HIS A 507 21.99 28.77 -13.79
N ARG A 508 21.19 29.84 -13.63
CA ARG A 508 21.68 31.20 -13.32
C ARG A 508 22.25 31.34 -11.91
N ASN A 509 21.75 30.56 -10.97
CA ASN A 509 22.11 30.63 -9.55
C ASN A 509 22.56 29.23 -9.05
N PRO A 510 23.70 28.71 -9.52
CA PRO A 510 24.15 27.37 -9.15
C PRO A 510 24.32 27.24 -7.64
N THR A 511 24.00 26.07 -7.11
CA THR A 511 24.14 25.76 -5.68
C THR A 511 25.46 25.07 -5.34
N ASN A 512 26.31 24.83 -6.36
CA ASN A 512 27.63 24.22 -6.23
C ASN A 512 28.72 25.09 -6.88
N ALA A 513 29.85 25.26 -6.19
CA ALA A 513 30.96 26.10 -6.63
C ALA A 513 31.65 25.58 -7.90
N THR A 514 31.78 24.26 -8.07
CA THR A 514 32.42 23.66 -9.25
C THR A 514 31.60 23.92 -10.51
N ILE A 515 30.28 23.73 -10.44
CA ILE A 515 29.34 24.10 -11.52
C ILE A 515 29.39 25.60 -11.81
N GLU A 516 29.47 26.44 -10.76
CA GLU A 516 29.53 27.89 -10.93
C GLU A 516 30.80 28.34 -11.65
N GLY A 517 31.94 27.72 -11.33
CA GLY A 517 33.27 28.07 -11.83
C GLY A 517 33.65 27.44 -13.18
N ASN A 518 33.22 26.21 -13.44
CA ASN A 518 33.71 25.42 -14.59
C ASN A 518 32.75 25.42 -15.80
N TYR A 519 31.46 25.72 -15.59
CA TYR A 519 30.44 25.70 -16.66
C TYR A 519 29.99 27.11 -17.01
N ILE A 520 29.86 27.41 -18.30
CA ILE A 520 29.32 28.67 -18.79
C ILE A 520 27.80 28.63 -18.84
N ASP A 521 27.15 29.70 -18.37
CA ASP A 521 25.70 29.81 -18.42
C ASP A 521 25.19 30.05 -19.84
N LEU A 522 24.28 29.21 -20.31
CA LEU A 522 23.49 29.47 -21.50
C LEU A 522 22.25 30.28 -21.11
N GLU A 523 22.37 31.60 -21.26
CA GLU A 523 21.36 32.53 -20.80
C GLU A 523 19.99 32.25 -21.46
N SER A 524 18.96 32.09 -20.63
CA SER A 524 17.59 31.85 -21.11
C SER A 524 16.91 33.17 -21.51
N ARG A 525 15.81 33.12 -22.28
CA ARG A 525 15.01 34.33 -22.57
C ARG A 525 14.50 34.97 -21.28
N HIS A 526 14.61 36.29 -21.18
CA HIS A 526 14.05 37.06 -20.08
C HIS A 526 13.68 38.48 -20.51
N ASN A 527 12.71 39.07 -19.79
CA ASN A 527 12.29 40.45 -19.96
C ASN A 527 12.79 41.34 -18.81
N GLY A 528 14.10 41.29 -18.59
CA GLY A 528 14.81 41.97 -17.49
C GLY A 528 14.98 41.11 -16.22
N LEU A 529 16.07 41.36 -15.48
CA LEU A 529 16.41 40.67 -14.24
C LEU A 529 16.81 41.67 -13.15
N VAL A 530 16.74 41.23 -11.89
CA VAL A 530 17.09 42.00 -10.69
C VAL A 530 18.12 41.22 -9.87
N TYR A 531 19.12 41.93 -9.33
CA TYR A 531 20.03 41.39 -8.33
C TYR A 531 19.34 41.30 -6.96
N ASP A 532 19.29 40.10 -6.40
CA ASP A 532 18.89 39.85 -5.04
C ASP A 532 20.14 39.71 -4.16
N PHE A 533 20.52 40.81 -3.50
CA PHE A 533 21.68 40.86 -2.60
C PHE A 533 21.47 40.14 -1.26
N SER A 534 20.24 39.73 -0.94
CA SER A 534 19.96 38.98 0.29
C SER A 534 20.43 37.52 0.20
N ARG A 535 20.66 37.01 -1.01
CA ARG A 535 21.12 35.65 -1.29
C ARG A 535 22.38 35.67 -2.14
N ARG A 536 23.29 34.71 -1.88
CA ARG A 536 24.54 34.58 -2.62
C ARG A 536 24.77 33.16 -3.10
N THR A 537 25.37 33.03 -4.29
CA THR A 537 25.87 31.76 -4.83
C THR A 537 27.10 31.30 -4.03
N PRO A 538 27.55 30.04 -4.19
CA PRO A 538 28.75 29.54 -3.52
C PRO A 538 30.02 30.36 -3.78
N LEU A 539 30.18 30.97 -4.97
CA LEU A 539 31.30 31.89 -5.26
C LEU A 539 31.00 33.35 -4.87
N GLY A 540 29.95 33.60 -4.09
CA GLY A 540 29.65 34.90 -3.48
C GLY A 540 28.91 35.90 -4.37
N LYS A 541 28.45 35.49 -5.57
CA LYS A 541 27.69 36.37 -6.48
C LYS A 541 26.26 36.56 -5.95
N PRO A 542 25.68 37.77 -6.05
CA PRO A 542 24.27 37.97 -5.70
C PRO A 542 23.37 37.14 -6.61
N TYR A 543 22.24 36.67 -6.09
CA TYR A 543 21.27 35.93 -6.90
C TYR A 543 20.68 36.81 -8.00
N ILE A 544 20.37 36.21 -9.14
CA ILE A 544 19.72 36.87 -10.26
C ILE A 544 18.32 36.31 -10.40
N ILE A 545 17.30 37.16 -10.25
CA ILE A 545 15.89 36.79 -10.33
C ILE A 545 15.18 37.53 -11.46
N ARG A 546 14.07 36.97 -11.96
CA ARG A 546 13.25 37.64 -12.98
C ARG A 546 12.61 38.90 -12.40
N ALA A 547 12.66 40.00 -13.15
CA ALA A 547 12.01 41.25 -12.77
C ALA A 547 10.48 41.09 -12.68
N THR A 548 9.86 41.66 -11.66
CA THR A 548 8.40 41.72 -11.52
C THR A 548 7.82 42.95 -12.23
N SER A 549 6.50 42.99 -12.38
CA SER A 549 5.81 44.19 -12.90
C SER A 549 6.00 45.42 -12.00
N LEU A 550 6.20 45.22 -10.70
CA LEU A 550 6.56 46.32 -9.80
C LEU A 550 7.98 46.81 -10.08
N ASP A 551 8.93 45.90 -10.31
CA ASP A 551 10.31 46.28 -10.60
C ASP A 551 10.41 47.09 -11.90
N GLN A 552 9.66 46.67 -12.93
CA GLN A 552 9.57 47.40 -14.19
C GLN A 552 8.96 48.80 -14.00
N LYS A 553 7.92 48.95 -13.17
CA LYS A 553 7.30 50.25 -12.89
C LYS A 553 8.19 51.17 -12.05
N ASN A 554 8.90 50.61 -11.09
CA ASN A 554 9.75 51.35 -10.17
C ASN A 554 11.16 51.62 -10.73
N GLY A 555 11.48 51.10 -11.93
CA GLY A 555 12.79 51.26 -12.55
C GLY A 555 13.92 50.53 -11.81
N THR A 556 13.62 49.48 -11.04
CA THR A 556 14.60 48.72 -10.23
C THR A 556 15.23 47.54 -10.98
N VAL A 557 14.96 47.41 -12.29
CA VAL A 557 15.57 46.39 -13.15
C VAL A 557 17.07 46.64 -13.30
N THR A 558 17.90 45.70 -12.85
CA THR A 558 19.37 45.85 -12.86
C THR A 558 20.03 45.28 -14.11
N ILE A 559 19.40 44.29 -14.76
CA ILE A 559 19.88 43.70 -16.01
C ILE A 559 18.79 43.87 -17.08
N PRO A 560 19.09 44.52 -18.23
CA PRO A 560 18.10 44.81 -19.25
C PRO A 560 17.58 43.53 -19.94
N SER A 561 16.45 43.64 -20.63
CA SER A 561 15.86 42.52 -21.38
C SER A 561 16.80 42.00 -22.47
N ASN A 562 17.02 40.67 -22.52
CA ASN A 562 17.75 40.04 -23.63
C ASN A 562 16.81 39.62 -24.78
N CYS A 563 15.51 39.56 -24.52
CA CYS A 563 14.47 39.13 -25.45
C CYS A 563 13.15 39.83 -25.11
N PRO A 564 12.80 40.96 -25.76
CA PRO A 564 11.57 41.72 -25.46
C PRO A 564 10.30 40.92 -25.76
N GLU A 565 10.38 39.93 -26.66
CA GLU A 565 9.27 39.04 -27.01
C GLU A 565 9.13 37.83 -26.07
N ASN A 566 9.90 37.75 -24.98
CA ASN A 566 9.85 36.59 -24.05
C ASN A 566 8.42 36.26 -23.59
N ASP A 567 7.65 37.28 -23.22
CA ASP A 567 6.31 37.09 -22.68
C ASP A 567 5.30 36.72 -23.79
N THR A 568 5.58 37.09 -25.04
CA THR A 568 4.87 36.62 -26.24
C THR A 568 5.12 35.12 -26.45
N PHE A 569 6.38 34.66 -26.37
CA PHE A 569 6.72 33.23 -26.41
C PHE A 569 5.98 32.42 -25.34
N LEU A 570 5.97 32.91 -24.11
CA LEU A 570 5.26 32.28 -23.00
C LEU A 570 3.75 32.23 -23.26
N THR A 571 3.15 33.34 -23.71
CA THR A 571 1.71 33.40 -24.01
C THR A 571 1.30 32.42 -25.11
N VAL A 572 2.07 32.31 -26.20
CA VAL A 572 1.78 31.34 -27.28
C VAL A 572 1.94 29.91 -26.79
N SER A 573 2.99 29.64 -26.00
CA SER A 573 3.19 28.33 -25.37
C SER A 573 2.06 27.96 -24.42
N GLU A 574 1.53 28.90 -23.63
CA GLU A 574 0.41 28.67 -22.69
C GLU A 574 -0.89 28.26 -23.41
N LEU A 575 -1.11 28.77 -24.62
CA LEU A 575 -2.26 28.39 -25.47
C LEU A 575 -2.06 27.03 -26.16
N GLY A 576 -0.91 26.38 -25.96
CA GLY A 576 -0.59 25.08 -26.54
C GLY A 576 -0.29 25.12 -28.04
N LEU A 577 0.01 26.30 -28.58
CA LEU A 577 0.36 26.53 -29.98
C LEU A 577 1.86 26.26 -30.22
N PRO A 578 2.25 25.85 -31.44
CA PRO A 578 3.65 25.65 -31.77
C PRO A 578 4.39 26.99 -31.68
N VAL A 579 5.47 27.01 -30.91
CA VAL A 579 6.29 28.19 -30.73
C VAL A 579 7.76 27.81 -30.75
N PHE A 580 8.53 28.50 -31.58
CA PHE A 580 9.97 28.33 -31.72
C PHE A 580 10.58 29.69 -32.02
N GLY A 581 11.83 29.92 -31.61
CA GLY A 581 12.57 31.15 -31.91
C GLY A 581 13.65 30.90 -32.96
N GLY A 582 14.06 31.95 -33.67
CA GLY A 582 15.06 31.85 -34.73
C GLY A 582 14.66 32.65 -35.98
N LYS A 583 15.40 32.48 -37.08
CA LYS A 583 15.14 33.21 -38.33
C LYS A 583 13.75 32.93 -38.92
N ASP A 584 13.28 31.70 -38.75
CA ASP A 584 11.99 31.26 -39.31
C ASP A 584 10.82 31.48 -38.33
N SER A 585 11.09 32.05 -37.15
CA SER A 585 10.05 32.29 -36.14
C SER A 585 9.25 33.54 -36.49
N PRO A 586 7.91 33.46 -36.62
CA PRO A 586 7.04 34.62 -36.81
C PRO A 586 7.27 35.72 -35.75
N ILE A 587 7.44 35.31 -34.50
CA ILE A 587 7.69 36.21 -33.36
C ILE A 587 9.05 36.92 -33.50
N CYS A 588 10.09 36.21 -33.94
CA CYS A 588 11.40 36.84 -34.14
C CYS A 588 11.42 37.73 -35.37
N GLN A 589 10.75 37.36 -36.47
CA GLN A 589 10.71 38.15 -37.70
C GLN A 589 10.05 39.51 -37.49
N SER A 590 9.03 39.58 -36.63
CA SER A 590 8.38 40.84 -36.22
C SER A 590 9.05 41.53 -35.03
N CYS A 591 10.19 41.00 -34.54
CA CYS A 591 10.90 41.56 -33.39
C CYS A 591 11.78 42.74 -33.81
N PRO A 592 11.66 43.93 -33.17
CA PRO A 592 12.47 45.11 -33.50
C PRO A 592 13.98 44.88 -33.36
N LEU A 593 14.39 43.93 -32.51
CA LEU A 593 15.80 43.64 -32.24
C LEU A 593 16.41 42.59 -33.18
N LEU A 594 15.63 41.96 -34.07
CA LEU A 594 16.18 40.90 -34.93
C LEU A 594 17.24 41.44 -35.89
N SER A 595 16.97 42.57 -36.56
CA SER A 595 17.89 43.23 -37.48
C SER A 595 19.05 43.96 -36.77
N GLN A 596 18.84 44.37 -35.52
CA GLN A 596 19.82 45.09 -34.70
C GLN A 596 20.77 44.17 -33.93
N GLY A 597 20.59 42.85 -34.02
CA GLY A 597 21.36 41.87 -33.27
C GLY A 597 20.74 41.58 -31.90
N CYS A 598 19.69 40.77 -31.88
CA CYS A 598 18.99 40.36 -30.65
C CYS A 598 19.98 39.78 -29.64
N PRO A 599 20.15 40.38 -28.44
CA PRO A 599 21.15 39.97 -27.46
C PRO A 599 21.05 38.49 -27.08
N PHE A 600 19.82 37.97 -26.91
CA PHE A 600 19.60 36.54 -26.66
C PHE A 600 20.15 35.65 -27.80
N LEU A 601 19.88 35.99 -29.07
CA LEU A 601 20.32 35.15 -30.19
C LEU A 601 21.85 35.22 -30.39
N LEU A 602 22.46 36.37 -30.13
CA LEU A 602 23.91 36.56 -30.18
C LEU A 602 24.61 35.77 -29.07
N ASN A 603 24.26 36.02 -27.81
CA ASN A 603 24.83 35.30 -26.67
C ASN A 603 24.66 33.78 -26.82
N ARG A 604 23.47 33.34 -27.20
CA ARG A 604 23.20 31.92 -27.47
C ARG A 604 24.12 31.35 -28.56
N ARG A 605 24.32 32.08 -29.66
CA ARG A 605 25.17 31.63 -30.76
C ARG A 605 26.61 31.53 -30.29
N GLU A 606 27.11 32.54 -29.59
CA GLU A 606 28.46 32.57 -29.04
C GLU A 606 28.70 31.39 -28.11
N THR A 607 27.89 31.23 -27.05
CA THR A 607 28.03 30.13 -26.09
C THR A 607 27.98 28.76 -26.78
N LEU A 608 26.99 28.51 -27.66
CA LEU A 608 26.86 27.21 -28.31
C LEU A 608 27.93 26.91 -29.37
N SER A 609 28.64 27.93 -29.86
CA SER A 609 29.69 27.77 -30.89
C SER A 609 31.08 27.61 -30.29
N TYR A 610 31.34 28.21 -29.12
CA TYR A 610 32.68 28.29 -28.55
C TYR A 610 32.84 27.56 -27.21
N GLU A 611 31.76 27.31 -26.48
CA GLU A 611 31.86 26.74 -25.13
C GLU A 611 31.50 25.24 -25.14
N PRO A 612 32.40 24.34 -24.69
CA PRO A 612 32.12 22.92 -24.57
C PRO A 612 31.36 22.56 -23.28
N LEU A 613 31.52 23.35 -22.22
CA LEU A 613 30.95 23.10 -20.89
C LEU A 613 29.85 24.11 -20.58
N ILE A 614 28.60 23.68 -20.71
CA ILE A 614 27.45 24.58 -20.70
C ILE A 614 26.47 24.18 -19.59
N ARG A 615 26.04 25.13 -18.75
CA ARG A 615 24.90 24.93 -17.86
C ARG A 615 23.66 25.65 -18.39
N ALA A 616 22.50 25.01 -18.32
CA ALA A 616 21.28 25.53 -18.94
C ALA A 616 19.98 24.98 -18.32
N ASP A 617 18.86 25.67 -18.54
CA ASP A 617 17.54 25.04 -18.46
C ASP A 617 17.36 24.08 -19.66
N ILE A 618 16.74 22.91 -19.44
CA ILE A 618 16.49 21.92 -20.49
C ILE A 618 15.60 22.46 -21.64
N ASN A 619 14.75 23.44 -21.38
CA ASN A 619 13.96 24.14 -22.40
C ASN A 619 14.80 25.10 -23.25
N SER A 620 16.00 25.43 -22.80
CA SER A 620 16.87 26.39 -23.47
C SER A 620 17.91 25.71 -24.35
N ILE A 621 18.14 24.39 -24.28
CA ILE A 621 19.12 23.75 -25.17
C ILE A 621 18.52 23.44 -26.55
N PRO A 622 19.34 23.45 -27.63
CA PRO A 622 18.93 22.89 -28.91
C PRO A 622 18.75 21.36 -28.81
N THR A 623 18.24 20.73 -29.86
CA THR A 623 18.30 19.26 -29.94
C THR A 623 19.77 18.83 -29.88
N PRO A 624 20.16 18.00 -28.91
CA PRO A 624 21.55 17.57 -28.78
C PRO A 624 21.94 16.65 -29.94
N SER A 625 23.22 16.68 -30.30
CA SER A 625 23.86 15.73 -31.21
C SER A 625 24.02 14.36 -30.53
N LYS A 626 24.42 13.34 -31.29
CA LYS A 626 24.77 12.02 -30.73
C LYS A 626 26.09 12.03 -29.96
N ASP A 627 26.89 13.08 -30.11
CA ASP A 627 28.17 13.20 -29.41
C ASP A 627 28.00 13.99 -28.10
N ASP A 628 26.95 14.80 -27.99
CA ASP A 628 26.66 15.60 -26.79
C ASP A 628 26.33 14.72 -25.57
N ILE A 629 26.80 15.16 -24.41
CA ILE A 629 26.61 14.51 -23.10
C ILE A 629 25.71 15.38 -22.24
N LEU A 630 24.71 14.77 -21.59
CA LEU A 630 23.77 15.48 -20.72
C LEU A 630 23.93 15.04 -19.27
N ILE A 631 24.00 16.01 -18.36
CA ILE A 631 23.91 15.80 -16.92
C ILE A 631 22.62 16.44 -16.45
N VAL A 632 21.66 15.64 -15.98
CA VAL A 632 20.34 16.09 -15.54
C VAL A 632 20.30 16.10 -14.02
N GLU A 633 20.45 17.28 -13.42
CA GLU A 633 20.27 17.45 -11.98
C GLU A 633 18.80 17.21 -11.61
N GLU A 634 18.51 16.60 -10.45
CA GLU A 634 17.15 16.35 -9.94
C GLU A 634 16.15 15.92 -11.04
N SER A 635 16.49 14.85 -11.77
CA SER A 635 15.77 14.41 -12.98
C SER A 635 14.26 14.26 -12.78
N ASP A 636 13.80 13.89 -11.59
CA ASP A 636 12.37 13.77 -11.28
C ASP A 636 11.60 15.09 -11.33
N LYS A 637 12.27 16.20 -10.99
CA LYS A 637 11.67 17.53 -11.05
C LYS A 637 11.89 18.21 -12.39
N ASN A 638 13.07 18.02 -12.98
CA ASN A 638 13.49 18.77 -14.16
C ASN A 638 12.87 18.25 -15.45
N ILE A 639 12.57 16.95 -15.51
CA ILE A 639 11.91 16.35 -16.68
C ILE A 639 10.40 16.60 -16.62
N LYS A 640 9.94 17.65 -17.31
CA LYS A 640 8.50 17.88 -17.54
C LYS A 640 7.96 17.03 -18.70
N ASN A 641 7.06 16.09 -18.39
CA ASN A 641 6.40 15.22 -19.37
C ASN A 641 4.95 15.61 -19.67
N ALA A 642 4.42 16.62 -18.98
CA ALA A 642 3.05 17.07 -19.11
C ALA A 642 3.00 18.48 -19.68
N HIS A 643 2.06 18.71 -20.60
CA HIS A 643 1.63 20.04 -21.00
C HIS A 643 0.14 20.17 -20.74
N GLN A 644 -0.26 21.12 -19.88
CA GLN A 644 -1.64 21.33 -19.49
C GLN A 644 -2.17 22.62 -20.10
N ILE A 645 -3.32 22.51 -20.79
CA ILE A 645 -4.11 23.63 -21.27
C ILE A 645 -5.31 23.78 -20.33
N THR A 646 -5.66 25.02 -19.96
CA THR A 646 -6.79 25.31 -19.07
C THR A 646 -7.81 26.15 -19.80
N ILE A 647 -9.04 25.64 -19.90
CA ILE A 647 -10.14 26.23 -20.64
C ILE A 647 -11.19 26.78 -19.67
N LYS A 648 -11.54 28.06 -19.85
CA LYS A 648 -12.56 28.77 -19.09
C LYS A 648 -13.91 28.75 -19.82
N VAL A 649 -14.99 29.03 -19.10
CA VAL A 649 -16.34 29.15 -19.66
C VAL A 649 -16.39 30.15 -20.83
N ASP A 650 -15.76 31.31 -20.70
CA ASP A 650 -15.69 32.32 -21.77
C ASP A 650 -15.08 31.77 -23.07
N GLU A 651 -14.09 30.88 -22.97
CA GLU A 651 -13.45 30.28 -24.14
C GLU A 651 -14.34 29.24 -24.81
N ILE A 652 -15.18 28.54 -24.05
CA ILE A 652 -16.19 27.61 -24.58
C ILE A 652 -17.27 28.39 -25.33
N ILE A 653 -17.78 29.48 -24.74
CA ILE A 653 -18.77 30.35 -25.39
C ILE A 653 -18.20 30.95 -26.68
N LYS A 654 -16.95 31.45 -26.65
CA LYS A 654 -16.25 31.93 -27.85
C LYS A 654 -16.10 30.83 -28.90
N THR A 655 -15.81 29.59 -28.50
CA THR A 655 -15.68 28.44 -29.41
C THR A 655 -17.02 28.15 -30.09
N ALA A 656 -18.10 28.08 -29.31
CA ALA A 656 -19.46 27.87 -29.80
C ALA A 656 -19.89 28.96 -30.78
N ALA A 657 -19.68 30.23 -30.44
CA ALA A 657 -20.02 31.37 -31.29
C ALA A 657 -19.25 31.33 -32.63
N LYS A 658 -17.94 31.03 -32.61
CA LYS A 658 -17.16 30.89 -33.86
C LYS A 658 -17.62 29.72 -34.73
N LEU A 659 -18.01 28.60 -34.12
CA LEU A 659 -18.56 27.46 -34.85
C LEU A 659 -19.89 27.81 -35.53
N GLN A 660 -20.76 28.53 -34.83
CA GLN A 660 -22.08 28.94 -35.34
C GLN A 660 -21.97 29.92 -36.52
N LEU A 661 -20.91 30.74 -36.56
CA LEU A 661 -20.67 31.73 -37.62
C LEU A 661 -19.95 31.18 -38.86
N ARG A 662 -19.67 29.86 -38.93
CA ARG A 662 -19.08 29.26 -40.14
C ARG A 662 -20.11 29.15 -41.26
N GLU A 663 -19.61 29.10 -42.49
CA GLU A 663 -20.42 28.86 -43.70
C GLU A 663 -21.24 27.57 -43.58
N ASP A 664 -20.65 26.51 -43.04
CA ASP A 664 -21.37 25.27 -42.73
C ASP A 664 -21.77 25.21 -41.24
N GLU A 665 -22.99 25.67 -40.95
CA GLU A 665 -23.60 25.65 -39.61
C GLU A 665 -23.75 24.22 -39.05
N ARG A 666 -23.75 23.18 -39.90
CA ARG A 666 -23.93 21.79 -39.45
C ARG A 666 -22.76 21.31 -38.61
N ILE A 667 -21.56 21.87 -38.80
CA ILE A 667 -20.38 21.62 -37.95
C ILE A 667 -20.69 21.97 -36.48
N PHE A 668 -21.32 23.13 -36.24
CA PHE A 668 -21.76 23.51 -34.90
C PHE A 668 -22.81 22.54 -34.35
N LYS A 669 -23.81 22.18 -35.16
CA LYS A 669 -24.88 21.26 -34.76
C LYS A 669 -24.32 19.89 -34.37
N ALA A 670 -23.35 19.37 -35.11
CA ALA A 670 -22.66 18.11 -34.81
C ALA A 670 -21.86 18.16 -33.48
N LEU A 671 -21.24 19.31 -33.16
CA LEU A 671 -20.42 19.47 -31.95
C LEU A 671 -21.21 19.95 -30.73
N ARG A 672 -22.44 20.41 -30.91
CA ARG A 672 -23.29 20.96 -29.84
C ARG A 672 -23.47 19.99 -28.67
N PRO A 673 -23.73 18.68 -28.84
CA PRO A 673 -23.83 17.75 -27.72
C PRO A 673 -22.57 17.72 -26.87
N LEU A 674 -21.39 17.73 -27.51
CA LEU A 674 -20.09 17.73 -26.83
C LEU A 674 -19.84 19.05 -26.08
N LEU A 675 -20.16 20.20 -26.69
CA LEU A 675 -20.03 21.51 -26.05
C LEU A 675 -20.95 21.64 -24.83
N MET A 676 -22.19 21.15 -24.94
CA MET A 676 -23.16 21.18 -23.84
C MET A 676 -22.73 20.29 -22.67
N ALA A 677 -22.23 19.09 -22.95
CA ALA A 677 -21.70 18.19 -21.92
C ALA A 677 -20.57 18.84 -21.12
N VAL A 678 -19.60 19.47 -21.81
CA VAL A 678 -18.50 20.19 -21.15
C VAL A 678 -19.01 21.36 -20.32
N TYR A 679 -19.95 22.14 -20.86
CA TYR A 679 -20.52 23.31 -20.19
C TYR A 679 -21.27 22.91 -18.90
N GLN A 680 -22.14 21.91 -18.98
CA GLN A 680 -22.88 21.39 -17.81
C GLN A 680 -21.93 20.84 -16.74
N ALA A 681 -20.89 20.10 -17.14
CA ALA A 681 -19.91 19.57 -16.21
C ALA A 681 -19.10 20.67 -15.49
N LEU A 682 -18.93 21.84 -16.11
CA LEU A 682 -18.30 23.00 -15.47
C LEU A 682 -19.19 23.66 -14.43
N GLU A 683 -20.51 23.69 -14.66
CA GLU A 683 -21.49 24.23 -13.71
C GLU A 683 -21.68 23.31 -12.49
N GLU A 684 -21.53 21.99 -12.65
CA GLU A 684 -21.70 21.02 -11.55
C GLU A 684 -20.57 21.01 -10.52
N VAL A 685 -19.37 21.56 -10.83
CA VAL A 685 -18.17 21.39 -10.00
C VAL A 685 -18.27 22.04 -8.60
N ASP A 686 -19.14 23.03 -8.44
CA ASP A 686 -19.33 23.74 -7.15
C ASP A 686 -20.28 23.00 -6.18
N GLN A 687 -20.79 21.82 -6.55
CA GLN A 687 -21.61 20.98 -5.67
C GLN A 687 -20.76 20.22 -4.64
N GLU A 688 -21.31 19.95 -3.43
CA GLU A 688 -20.61 19.18 -2.38
C GLU A 688 -20.06 17.83 -2.87
N LYS A 689 -20.75 17.21 -3.85
CA LYS A 689 -20.37 15.96 -4.51
C LYS A 689 -19.01 16.02 -5.20
N TYR A 690 -18.61 17.17 -5.75
CA TYR A 690 -17.40 17.34 -6.56
C TYR A 690 -16.42 18.36 -5.97
N LYS A 691 -16.38 18.48 -4.64
CA LYS A 691 -15.53 19.42 -3.88
C LYS A 691 -14.05 19.47 -4.31
N TRP A 692 -13.49 18.39 -4.87
CA TRP A 692 -12.09 18.29 -5.31
C TRP A 692 -11.91 18.34 -6.85
N GLY A 693 -13.00 18.61 -7.57
CA GLY A 693 -13.12 18.57 -9.01
C GLY A 693 -13.64 17.23 -9.54
N ILE A 694 -13.82 17.17 -10.86
CA ILE A 694 -14.23 15.99 -11.63
C ILE A 694 -12.99 15.42 -12.34
N TYR A 695 -12.64 14.17 -12.07
CA TYR A 695 -11.45 13.53 -12.65
C TYR A 695 -11.75 12.85 -13.99
N HIS A 696 -10.71 12.46 -14.73
CA HIS A 696 -10.81 11.96 -16.09
C HIS A 696 -11.90 10.91 -16.33
N HIS A 697 -12.00 9.87 -15.50
CA HIS A 697 -13.03 8.84 -15.68
C HIS A 697 -14.45 9.42 -15.59
N GLN A 698 -14.70 10.29 -14.61
CA GLN A 698 -15.99 10.98 -14.46
C GLN A 698 -16.26 11.98 -15.59
N VAL A 699 -15.23 12.71 -16.05
CA VAL A 699 -15.39 13.60 -17.22
C VAL A 699 -15.77 12.77 -18.45
N MET A 700 -15.14 11.62 -18.67
CA MET A 700 -15.47 10.73 -19.78
C MET A 700 -16.89 10.16 -19.70
N GLU A 701 -17.40 9.87 -18.50
CA GLU A 701 -18.79 9.42 -18.27
C GLU A 701 -19.83 10.49 -18.64
N LEU A 702 -19.47 11.77 -18.60
CA LEU A 702 -20.35 12.89 -18.97
C LEU A 702 -20.33 13.20 -20.48
N MET A 703 -19.36 12.68 -21.23
CA MET A 703 -19.23 12.95 -22.66
C MET A 703 -20.20 12.09 -23.49
N PRO A 704 -20.75 12.61 -24.59
CA PRO A 704 -21.53 11.79 -25.53
C PRO A 704 -20.66 10.67 -26.11
N SER A 705 -21.30 9.54 -26.42
CA SER A 705 -20.62 8.41 -27.04
C SER A 705 -20.18 8.75 -28.47
N ILE A 706 -19.14 8.04 -28.93
CA ILE A 706 -18.64 8.19 -30.31
C ILE A 706 -19.75 7.88 -31.32
N ASP A 707 -20.58 6.87 -31.03
CA ASP A 707 -21.67 6.45 -31.91
C ASP A 707 -22.76 7.52 -31.99
N GLU A 708 -23.14 8.15 -30.87
CA GLU A 708 -24.09 9.28 -30.87
C GLU A 708 -23.57 10.47 -31.68
N LEU A 709 -22.29 10.81 -31.54
CA LEU A 709 -21.67 11.89 -32.30
C LEU A 709 -21.61 11.56 -33.80
N ASN A 710 -21.18 10.35 -34.17
CA ASN A 710 -21.12 9.92 -35.56
C ASN A 710 -22.53 9.81 -36.18
N GLN A 711 -23.53 9.36 -35.43
CA GLN A 711 -24.91 9.33 -35.87
C GLN A 711 -25.44 10.75 -36.13
N THR A 712 -25.16 11.69 -35.23
CA THR A 712 -25.51 13.11 -35.42
C THR A 712 -24.85 13.68 -36.69
N ILE A 713 -23.57 13.34 -36.93
CA ILE A 713 -22.88 13.74 -38.17
C ILE A 713 -23.57 13.09 -39.37
N TRP A 714 -23.84 11.79 -39.33
CA TRP A 714 -24.50 11.09 -40.43
C TRP A 714 -25.85 11.74 -40.78
N GLU A 715 -26.70 12.02 -39.80
CA GLU A 715 -28.00 12.66 -40.00
C GLU A 715 -27.91 14.05 -40.64
N LEU A 716 -26.86 14.81 -40.35
CA LEU A 716 -26.66 16.16 -40.89
C LEU A 716 -26.12 16.17 -42.32
N TYR A 717 -25.43 15.11 -42.74
CA TYR A 717 -24.71 15.04 -44.02
C TYR A 717 -25.18 13.91 -44.95
N ALA A 718 -26.09 13.04 -44.52
CA ALA A 718 -26.56 11.87 -45.27
C ALA A 718 -27.10 12.18 -46.68
N ASP A 719 -27.58 13.40 -46.91
CA ASP A 719 -28.14 13.82 -48.20
C ASP A 719 -27.13 14.54 -49.11
N ASP A 720 -25.89 14.80 -48.66
CA ASP A 720 -24.93 15.60 -49.42
C ASP A 720 -24.43 14.91 -50.70
N TRP A 721 -24.47 13.58 -50.78
CA TRP A 721 -24.15 12.85 -52.01
C TRP A 721 -25.08 13.20 -53.18
N LEU A 722 -26.28 13.74 -52.92
CA LEU A 722 -27.23 14.18 -53.94
C LEU A 722 -26.81 15.47 -54.66
N LYS A 723 -25.84 16.24 -54.12
CA LYS A 723 -25.51 17.59 -54.60
C LYS A 723 -24.48 17.66 -55.73
N ALA A 724 -23.92 16.51 -56.14
CA ALA A 724 -22.95 16.31 -57.23
C ALA A 724 -21.59 17.07 -57.13
N ASP A 725 -21.53 18.29 -56.62
CA ASP A 725 -20.31 19.08 -56.44
C ASP A 725 -20.09 19.48 -54.96
N ASN A 726 -18.83 19.42 -54.49
CA ASN A 726 -18.39 19.82 -53.13
C ASN A 726 -19.01 19.04 -51.95
N VAL A 727 -18.99 17.71 -52.01
CA VAL A 727 -19.47 16.84 -50.92
C VAL A 727 -18.41 16.72 -49.81
N TRP A 728 -18.73 17.11 -48.57
CA TRP A 728 -17.86 16.87 -47.40
C TRP A 728 -17.91 15.37 -47.06
N GLY A 729 -16.80 14.64 -47.24
CA GLY A 729 -16.72 13.18 -47.07
C GLY A 729 -15.64 12.57 -47.95
N THR A 730 -15.51 11.23 -47.98
CA THR A 730 -14.58 10.56 -48.89
C THR A 730 -15.35 9.95 -50.08
N PRO A 731 -15.19 10.47 -51.30
CA PRO A 731 -15.79 9.86 -52.48
C PRO A 731 -15.00 8.61 -52.88
N ILE A 732 -15.69 7.49 -53.09
CA ILE A 732 -15.11 6.31 -53.73
C ILE A 732 -15.41 6.41 -55.23
N TRP A 733 -14.35 6.52 -56.02
CA TRP A 733 -14.43 6.68 -57.47
C TRP A 733 -14.56 5.32 -58.15
N ASP A 734 -15.54 5.19 -59.05
CA ASP A 734 -15.58 4.10 -60.02
C ASP A 734 -14.64 4.44 -61.19
N TYR A 735 -13.76 3.49 -61.54
CA TYR A 735 -12.76 3.64 -62.61
C TYR A 735 -13.11 2.70 -63.77
N GLU A 736 -13.14 3.21 -65.01
CA GLU A 736 -13.12 2.36 -66.21
C GLU A 736 -11.96 2.75 -67.13
N ILE A 737 -11.63 1.87 -68.06
CA ILE A 737 -10.58 2.09 -69.05
C ILE A 737 -11.23 2.74 -70.26
N ILE A 738 -10.91 4.01 -70.50
CA ILE A 738 -11.30 4.75 -71.71
C ILE A 738 -10.03 4.96 -72.53
N ASP A 739 -10.04 4.55 -73.80
CA ASP A 739 -8.89 4.65 -74.72
C ASP A 739 -7.55 4.06 -74.20
N GLY A 740 -7.62 3.07 -73.31
CA GLY A 740 -6.44 2.41 -72.74
C GLY A 740 -5.90 3.05 -71.45
N GLU A 741 -6.51 4.13 -70.97
CA GLU A 741 -6.15 4.80 -69.71
C GLU A 741 -7.24 4.63 -68.63
N VAL A 742 -6.81 4.33 -67.40
CA VAL A 742 -7.71 4.20 -66.25
C VAL A 742 -8.25 5.57 -65.88
N THR A 743 -9.52 5.81 -66.17
CA THR A 743 -10.19 7.10 -65.99
C THR A 743 -11.25 6.98 -64.90
N ALA A 744 -11.34 7.93 -63.98
CA ALA A 744 -12.38 7.99 -62.95
C ALA A 744 -13.66 8.64 -63.51
N ILE A 745 -14.81 7.97 -63.45
CA ILE A 745 -15.94 8.29 -64.36
C ILE A 745 -17.24 8.64 -63.61
N LYS A 746 -17.43 8.19 -62.36
CA LYS A 746 -18.56 8.66 -61.52
C LYS A 746 -18.43 8.33 -60.04
N ILE A 747 -19.05 9.16 -59.20
CA ILE A 747 -19.46 8.82 -57.84
C ILE A 747 -20.90 8.28 -57.94
N SER A 748 -21.10 6.98 -57.74
CA SER A 748 -22.43 6.39 -57.59
C SER A 748 -22.95 6.65 -56.16
N GLY A 749 -24.25 6.87 -55.96
CA GLY A 749 -24.84 7.23 -54.65
C GLY A 749 -24.61 6.22 -53.52
N THR A 750 -24.16 5.00 -53.85
CA THR A 750 -23.77 3.95 -52.90
C THR A 750 -22.29 3.96 -52.50
N ASN A 751 -21.47 4.82 -53.11
CA ASN A 751 -20.00 4.85 -53.01
C ASN A 751 -19.47 6.11 -52.28
N TRP A 752 -20.25 6.67 -51.36
CA TRP A 752 -19.85 7.83 -50.56
C TRP A 752 -19.74 7.47 -49.07
N ILE A 753 -18.61 7.80 -48.44
CA ILE A 753 -18.40 7.63 -47.00
C ILE A 753 -18.70 8.96 -46.30
N ALA A 754 -19.72 8.96 -45.44
CA ALA A 754 -20.10 10.10 -44.64
C ALA A 754 -18.93 10.58 -43.74
N PRO A 755 -18.80 11.90 -43.50
CA PRO A 755 -17.81 12.45 -42.59
C PRO A 755 -17.85 11.77 -41.22
N SER A 756 -16.68 11.45 -40.70
CA SER A 756 -16.55 10.92 -39.34
C SER A 756 -16.26 12.04 -38.34
N LEU A 757 -16.36 11.72 -37.05
CA LEU A 757 -15.84 12.58 -35.97
C LEU A 757 -14.35 12.94 -36.16
N ASN A 758 -13.56 12.07 -36.82
CA ASN A 758 -12.16 12.37 -37.16
C ASN A 758 -12.02 13.41 -38.29
N ASP A 759 -12.97 13.49 -39.22
CA ASP A 759 -12.98 14.51 -40.27
C ASP A 759 -13.46 15.84 -39.71
N LEU A 760 -14.46 15.81 -38.81
CA LEU A 760 -14.89 16.97 -38.03
C LEU A 760 -13.74 17.55 -37.18
N LYS A 761 -12.88 16.69 -36.59
CA LYS A 761 -11.66 17.13 -35.91
C LYS A 761 -10.73 17.94 -36.83
N LYS A 762 -10.54 17.52 -38.10
CA LYS A 762 -9.71 18.26 -39.06
C LYS A 762 -10.31 19.64 -39.37
N GLU A 763 -11.64 19.73 -39.50
CA GLU A 763 -12.32 21.02 -39.65
C GLU A 763 -12.17 21.93 -38.43
N CYS A 764 -12.17 21.36 -37.21
CA CYS A 764 -11.89 22.12 -36.01
C CYS A 764 -10.50 22.75 -36.06
N TYR A 765 -9.46 22.07 -36.58
CA TYR A 765 -8.12 22.65 -36.71
C TYR A 765 -8.10 23.91 -37.58
N LYS A 766 -8.84 23.93 -38.70
CA LYS A 766 -8.93 25.08 -39.61
C LYS A 766 -9.46 26.35 -38.92
N MET A 767 -10.26 26.22 -37.86
CA MET A 767 -10.73 27.37 -37.07
C MET A 767 -9.62 28.09 -36.31
N PHE A 768 -8.53 27.38 -36.03
CA PHE A 768 -7.42 27.87 -35.24
C PHE A 768 -6.25 28.37 -36.11
N GLU A 769 -6.33 28.27 -37.45
CA GLU A 769 -5.22 28.50 -38.40
C GLU A 769 -4.88 29.98 -38.69
N ASN A 770 -5.46 30.97 -37.99
CA ASN A 770 -5.22 32.39 -38.30
C ASN A 770 -4.55 33.18 -37.16
N TYR A 771 -3.67 32.54 -36.37
CA TYR A 771 -2.94 33.21 -35.31
C TYR A 771 -1.65 33.90 -35.78
N GLU A 772 -1.05 33.44 -36.88
CA GLU A 772 0.20 33.97 -37.43
C GLU A 772 0.13 35.46 -37.74
N LYS A 773 -1.04 35.97 -38.19
CA LYS A 773 -1.24 37.41 -38.42
C LYS A 773 -1.02 38.27 -37.17
N TYR A 774 -1.33 37.72 -35.98
CA TYR A 774 -1.10 38.42 -34.70
C TYR A 774 0.36 38.28 -34.25
N LEU A 775 1.06 37.22 -34.66
CA LEU A 775 2.49 37.05 -34.38
C LEU A 775 3.37 37.92 -35.28
N ASN A 776 2.93 38.15 -36.52
CA ASN A 776 3.61 38.93 -37.53
C ASN A 776 3.28 40.44 -37.49
N SER A 777 2.44 40.89 -36.55
CA SER A 777 2.10 42.32 -36.45
C SER A 777 3.31 43.15 -36.01
N LEU A 778 3.41 44.40 -36.48
CA LEU A 778 4.44 45.36 -36.04
C LEU A 778 4.09 46.02 -34.69
N GLU A 779 3.13 45.47 -33.95
CA GLU A 779 2.68 45.97 -32.66
C GLU A 779 3.72 45.70 -31.56
N THR A 780 3.60 46.41 -30.44
CA THR A 780 4.44 46.13 -29.26
C THR A 780 4.17 44.72 -28.70
N PRO A 781 5.12 44.07 -28.01
CA PRO A 781 4.91 42.75 -27.41
C PRO A 781 3.65 42.67 -26.53
N GLN A 782 3.33 43.73 -25.79
CA GLN A 782 2.14 43.81 -24.94
C GLN A 782 0.84 43.85 -25.76
N GLN A 783 0.82 44.61 -26.86
CA GLN A 783 -0.32 44.66 -27.78
C GLN A 783 -0.52 43.30 -28.47
N LYS A 784 0.57 42.65 -28.93
CA LYS A 784 0.53 41.28 -29.48
C LYS A 784 -0.09 40.32 -28.47
N GLN A 785 0.40 40.31 -27.23
CA GLN A 785 -0.15 39.44 -26.17
C GLN A 785 -1.64 39.70 -25.92
N ALA A 786 -2.07 40.96 -25.90
CA ALA A 786 -3.47 41.32 -25.73
C ALA A 786 -4.33 40.86 -26.92
N ALA A 787 -3.86 41.08 -28.15
CA ALA A 787 -4.53 40.64 -29.37
C ALA A 787 -4.64 39.12 -29.44
N ILE A 788 -3.57 38.39 -29.09
CA ILE A 788 -3.55 36.93 -29.02
C ILE A 788 -4.58 36.44 -28.00
N LYS A 789 -4.55 36.93 -26.76
CA LYS A 789 -5.48 36.54 -25.69
C LYS A 789 -6.94 36.89 -26.00
N ALA A 790 -7.18 37.99 -26.73
CA ALA A 790 -8.53 38.41 -27.08
C ALA A 790 -9.14 37.55 -28.19
N ASN A 791 -8.35 37.21 -29.21
CA ASN A 791 -8.83 36.69 -30.50
C ASN A 791 -8.58 35.19 -30.73
N ILE A 792 -7.53 34.64 -30.12
CA ILE A 792 -7.14 33.25 -30.33
C ILE A 792 -7.79 32.38 -29.26
N ILE A 793 -8.43 31.31 -29.73
CA ILE A 793 -9.01 30.27 -28.89
C ILE A 793 -8.01 29.11 -28.89
N PRO A 794 -7.65 28.53 -27.73
CA PRO A 794 -6.83 27.32 -27.70
C PRO A 794 -7.47 26.21 -28.55
N ALA A 795 -6.67 25.40 -29.22
CA ALA A 795 -7.17 24.25 -30.01
C ALA A 795 -7.61 23.08 -29.11
N TRP A 796 -8.45 23.36 -28.11
CA TRP A 796 -8.86 22.42 -27.08
C TRP A 796 -9.87 21.39 -27.59
N LEU A 797 -10.74 21.79 -28.52
CA LEU A 797 -11.79 20.93 -29.06
C LEU A 797 -11.23 19.75 -29.90
N PRO A 798 -10.25 19.95 -30.80
CA PRO A 798 -9.56 18.82 -31.44
C PRO A 798 -8.90 17.86 -30.45
N ILE A 799 -8.28 18.40 -29.39
CA ILE A 799 -7.60 17.59 -28.36
C ILE A 799 -8.63 16.80 -27.53
N LEU A 800 -9.78 17.39 -27.23
CA LEU A 800 -10.90 16.70 -26.61
C LEU A 800 -11.41 15.57 -27.51
N ILE A 801 -11.57 15.83 -28.82
CA ILE A 801 -11.98 14.80 -29.78
C ILE A 801 -10.96 13.65 -29.83
N ASP A 802 -9.66 13.94 -29.83
CA ASP A 802 -8.62 12.90 -29.73
C ASP A 802 -8.76 12.06 -28.45
N CYS A 803 -9.09 12.71 -27.33
CA CYS A 803 -9.27 12.03 -26.06
C CYS A 803 -10.48 11.08 -26.10
N ILE A 804 -11.64 11.55 -26.56
CA ILE A 804 -12.87 10.73 -26.62
C ILE A 804 -12.78 9.61 -27.67
N THR A 805 -12.00 9.81 -28.74
CA THR A 805 -11.72 8.78 -29.76
C THR A 805 -10.68 7.75 -29.32
N GLY A 806 -10.22 7.81 -28.05
CA GLY A 806 -9.42 6.75 -27.43
C GLY A 806 -7.93 7.06 -27.25
N ASN A 807 -7.49 8.31 -27.45
CA ASN A 807 -6.11 8.69 -27.17
C ASN A 807 -5.82 8.71 -25.66
N LYS A 808 -5.25 7.61 -25.18
CA LYS A 808 -4.88 7.41 -23.76
C LYS A 808 -3.74 8.30 -23.25
N ARG A 809 -3.16 9.15 -24.11
CA ARG A 809 -2.09 10.10 -23.74
C ARG A 809 -2.62 11.49 -23.42
N ILE A 810 -3.93 11.62 -23.25
CA ILE A 810 -4.64 12.84 -22.90
C ILE A 810 -5.45 12.57 -21.63
N ASN A 811 -5.36 13.47 -20.66
CA ASN A 811 -6.13 13.44 -19.42
C ASN A 811 -7.03 14.69 -19.38
N LEU A 812 -8.27 14.49 -18.94
CA LEU A 812 -9.27 15.54 -18.77
C LEU A 812 -9.58 15.69 -17.29
N ARG A 813 -9.68 16.92 -16.80
CA ARG A 813 -10.10 17.19 -15.42
C ARG A 813 -10.86 18.49 -15.37
N ILE A 814 -11.93 18.55 -14.61
CA ILE A 814 -12.64 19.81 -14.34
C ILE A 814 -12.39 20.20 -12.89
N ASN A 815 -11.96 21.43 -12.65
CA ASN A 815 -11.71 21.94 -11.30
C ASN A 815 -11.88 23.45 -11.25
N ASN A 816 -12.56 23.96 -10.23
CA ASN A 816 -12.85 25.39 -10.04
C ASN A 816 -13.44 26.06 -11.30
N GLY A 817 -14.47 25.46 -11.90
CA GLY A 817 -15.14 25.96 -13.10
C GLY A 817 -14.27 26.03 -14.36
N LYS A 818 -13.19 25.22 -14.43
CA LYS A 818 -12.25 25.19 -15.56
C LYS A 818 -11.99 23.76 -16.03
N LEU A 819 -11.98 23.55 -17.34
CA LEU A 819 -11.57 22.30 -17.97
C LEU A 819 -10.05 22.32 -18.16
N MET A 820 -9.35 21.39 -17.53
CA MET A 820 -7.93 21.16 -17.67
C MET A 820 -7.70 19.96 -18.59
N ILE A 821 -7.00 20.18 -19.69
CA ILE A 821 -6.61 19.14 -20.65
C ILE A 821 -5.10 18.97 -20.56
N THR A 822 -4.65 17.81 -20.10
CA THR A 822 -3.22 17.50 -19.95
C THR A 822 -2.80 16.50 -21.02
N LYS A 823 -1.77 16.82 -21.81
CA LYS A 823 -1.21 15.96 -22.86
C LYS A 823 0.27 15.65 -22.61
N LEU A 824 0.72 14.52 -23.17
CA LEU A 824 2.12 14.12 -23.14
C LEU A 824 3.02 15.13 -23.88
N ALA A 825 3.93 15.78 -23.16
CA ALA A 825 4.97 16.63 -23.72
C ALA A 825 6.24 15.80 -24.01
N LYS A 826 6.59 15.65 -25.30
CA LYS A 826 7.70 14.79 -25.74
C LYS A 826 9.07 15.50 -25.75
N ARG A 827 9.12 16.82 -25.55
CA ARG A 827 10.35 17.61 -25.77
C ARG A 827 11.53 17.13 -24.91
N HIS A 828 11.39 17.11 -23.59
CA HIS A 828 12.49 16.78 -22.68
C HIS A 828 12.97 15.34 -22.83
N ARG A 829 12.04 14.39 -22.93
CA ARG A 829 12.40 12.99 -23.18
C ARG A 829 13.13 12.82 -24.52
N ASN A 830 12.76 13.57 -25.56
CA ASN A 830 13.42 13.49 -26.85
C ASN A 830 14.82 14.12 -26.79
N ILE A 831 14.99 15.22 -26.07
CA ILE A 831 16.30 15.80 -25.79
C ILE A 831 17.22 14.75 -25.14
N ILE A 832 16.75 14.09 -24.08
CA ILE A 832 17.55 13.08 -23.36
C ILE A 832 17.81 11.84 -24.23
N LYS A 833 16.81 11.38 -25.00
CA LYS A 833 16.95 10.23 -25.91
C LYS A 833 17.87 10.49 -27.09
N ASN A 834 18.05 11.75 -27.51
CA ASN A 834 18.86 12.10 -28.68
C ASN A 834 20.36 12.21 -28.34
N ALA A 835 20.69 12.58 -27.11
CA ALA A 835 22.07 12.61 -26.64
C ALA A 835 22.75 11.24 -26.72
N GLY A 836 24.08 11.24 -26.88
CA GLY A 836 24.90 10.03 -26.88
C GLY A 836 24.95 9.36 -25.52
N PHE A 837 25.13 10.19 -24.49
CA PHE A 837 25.21 9.75 -23.10
C PHE A 837 24.47 10.72 -22.18
N SER A 838 23.69 10.18 -21.24
CA SER A 838 22.97 10.99 -20.26
C SER A 838 23.12 10.44 -18.85
N ILE A 839 23.42 11.33 -17.91
CA ILE A 839 23.62 11.07 -16.48
C ILE A 839 22.50 11.77 -15.71
N ALA A 840 21.64 11.01 -15.04
CA ALA A 840 20.62 11.53 -14.14
C ALA A 840 21.12 11.54 -12.69
N LEU A 841 21.15 12.71 -12.07
CA LEU A 841 21.57 12.89 -10.69
C LEU A 841 20.33 13.01 -9.79
N ASP A 842 19.79 11.87 -9.33
CA ASP A 842 18.65 11.85 -8.42
C ASP A 842 18.71 10.66 -7.46
N ALA A 843 18.85 10.97 -6.17
CA ALA A 843 18.94 10.00 -5.09
C ALA A 843 17.63 9.27 -4.78
N THR A 844 16.50 9.88 -5.13
CA THR A 844 15.18 9.52 -4.59
C THR A 844 14.17 9.12 -5.66
N GLN A 845 14.42 9.48 -6.91
CA GLN A 845 13.73 8.88 -8.05
C GLN A 845 14.14 7.40 -8.14
N SER A 846 13.18 6.49 -8.32
CA SER A 846 13.51 5.09 -8.63
C SER A 846 13.97 4.96 -10.08
N LYS A 847 14.71 3.89 -10.40
CA LYS A 847 15.10 3.55 -11.78
C LYS A 847 13.87 3.39 -12.67
N GLU A 848 12.81 2.78 -12.13
CA GLU A 848 11.54 2.56 -12.82
C GLU A 848 10.82 3.87 -13.13
N ASP A 849 10.77 4.81 -12.17
CA ASP A 849 10.13 6.10 -12.37
C ASP A 849 10.92 6.96 -13.38
N TYR A 850 12.26 6.89 -13.38
CA TYR A 850 13.09 7.54 -14.39
C TYR A 850 12.83 6.96 -15.78
N ALA A 851 12.82 5.63 -15.92
CA ALA A 851 12.49 4.93 -17.16
C ALA A 851 11.10 5.31 -17.69
N PHE A 852 10.12 5.36 -16.80
CA PHE A 852 8.74 5.76 -17.10
C PHE A 852 8.66 7.21 -17.60
N SER A 853 9.45 8.11 -17.02
CA SER A 853 9.54 9.51 -17.43
C SER A 853 10.10 9.67 -18.86
N LEU A 854 11.04 8.82 -19.27
CA LEU A 854 11.61 8.84 -20.62
C LEU A 854 10.78 8.02 -21.62
N GLY A 855 10.03 7.03 -21.13
CA GLY A 855 9.38 6.01 -21.94
C GLY A 855 10.42 5.09 -22.58
N ILE A 856 11.30 4.51 -21.75
CA ILE A 856 12.31 3.48 -22.10
C ILE A 856 12.16 2.29 -21.15
N ASN A 857 12.86 1.19 -21.41
CA ASN A 857 12.89 0.05 -20.50
C ASN A 857 13.82 0.36 -19.30
N PRO A 858 13.43 0.11 -18.03
CA PRO A 858 14.31 0.29 -16.87
C PRO A 858 15.62 -0.50 -16.94
N ASN A 859 15.66 -1.58 -17.74
CA ASN A 859 16.85 -2.39 -17.96
C ASN A 859 17.86 -1.74 -18.93
N GLU A 860 17.53 -0.60 -19.54
CA GLU A 860 18.47 0.22 -20.32
C GLU A 860 19.26 1.21 -19.45
N ILE A 861 18.94 1.32 -18.16
CA ILE A 861 19.53 2.32 -17.25
C ILE A 861 20.56 1.64 -16.35
N LEU A 862 21.82 2.02 -16.51
CA LEU A 862 22.89 1.69 -15.58
C LEU A 862 22.69 2.50 -14.30
N GLU A 863 22.59 1.83 -13.16
CA GLU A 863 22.40 2.49 -11.87
C GLU A 863 23.66 2.37 -11.01
N VAL A 864 24.07 3.51 -10.43
CA VAL A 864 25.21 3.60 -9.51
C VAL A 864 24.80 4.27 -8.20
N ARG A 865 25.45 3.89 -7.10
CA ARG A 865 25.24 4.49 -5.78
C ARG A 865 26.52 4.45 -4.96
N GLU A 866 26.92 5.56 -4.35
CA GLU A 866 28.02 5.56 -3.38
C GLU A 866 27.62 4.86 -2.07
N VAL A 867 28.58 4.16 -1.45
CA VAL A 867 28.41 3.54 -0.13
C VAL A 867 27.85 4.54 0.87
N GLN A 868 26.71 4.20 1.47
CA GLN A 868 26.05 5.08 2.41
C GLN A 868 26.73 5.04 3.77
N ARG A 869 27.11 6.23 4.28
CA ARG A 869 27.68 6.36 5.64
C ARG A 869 26.60 6.23 6.71
N CYS A 870 26.96 5.56 7.80
CA CYS A 870 26.16 5.50 9.00
C CYS A 870 26.03 6.90 9.62
N THR A 871 24.84 7.29 10.07
CA THR A 871 24.58 8.58 10.72
C THR A 871 24.10 8.41 12.16
N PRO A 872 24.96 7.92 13.08
CA PRO A 872 24.58 7.67 14.48
C PRO A 872 24.24 8.95 15.25
N ASN A 873 24.72 10.09 14.77
CA ASN A 873 24.49 11.42 15.34
C ASN A 873 23.15 12.05 14.94
N LEU A 874 22.33 11.37 14.13
CA LEU A 874 21.03 11.86 13.67
C LEU A 874 19.88 11.20 14.43
N HIS A 875 19.01 12.02 15.01
CA HIS A 875 17.77 11.61 15.66
C HIS A 875 16.57 12.09 14.82
N ILE A 876 15.73 11.15 14.39
CA ILE A 876 14.53 11.43 13.59
C ILE A 876 13.31 11.14 14.46
N HIS A 877 12.59 12.20 14.83
CA HIS A 877 11.40 12.18 15.65
C HIS A 877 10.15 12.22 14.77
N LEU A 878 9.38 11.14 14.77
CA LEU A 878 8.11 11.04 14.04
C LEU A 878 6.97 11.40 15.00
N ILE A 879 6.47 12.64 14.91
CA ILE A 879 5.51 13.19 15.87
C ILE A 879 4.07 12.98 15.37
N LYS A 880 3.31 12.17 16.10
CA LYS A 880 1.89 11.85 15.80
C LYS A 880 0.90 12.60 16.71
N GLY A 881 -0.37 12.63 16.32
CA GLY A 881 -1.49 13.17 17.11
C GLY A 881 -2.07 14.50 16.62
N LEU A 882 -1.56 15.01 15.49
CA LEU A 882 -2.04 16.22 14.81
C LEU A 882 -2.73 15.92 13.46
N GLY A 883 -2.81 14.64 13.06
CA GLY A 883 -3.32 14.24 11.74
C GLY A 883 -2.27 14.40 10.64
N ASN A 884 -2.72 14.47 9.39
CA ASN A 884 -1.83 14.63 8.23
C ASN A 884 -1.24 16.04 8.07
N CYS A 885 -1.73 17.03 8.84
CA CYS A 885 -1.34 18.44 8.77
C CYS A 885 -1.22 18.96 7.32
N GLY A 886 -2.23 18.70 6.47
CA GLY A 886 -2.21 19.11 5.07
C GLY A 886 -2.31 20.62 4.86
N LYS A 887 -2.27 21.09 3.60
CA LYS A 887 -2.31 22.52 3.24
C LYS A 887 -3.56 23.26 3.72
N GLN A 888 -4.73 22.61 3.69
CA GLN A 888 -6.00 23.16 4.15
C GLN A 888 -6.25 22.70 5.59
N ARG A 889 -6.13 23.61 6.54
CA ARG A 889 -6.27 23.33 7.98
C ARG A 889 -7.39 24.19 8.55
N ARG A 890 -8.13 23.65 9.51
CA ARG A 890 -9.01 24.46 10.36
C ARG A 890 -8.16 25.29 11.31
N GLU A 891 -8.64 26.46 11.70
CA GLU A 891 -7.94 27.36 12.63
C GLU A 891 -7.56 26.65 13.95
N THR A 892 -8.48 25.84 14.49
CA THR A 892 -8.23 25.02 15.69
C THR A 892 -7.11 23.99 15.52
N GLN A 893 -6.91 23.44 14.32
CA GLN A 893 -5.79 22.55 14.04
C GLN A 893 -4.48 23.34 13.93
N GLN A 894 -4.50 24.49 13.25
CA GLN A 894 -3.33 25.36 13.10
C GLN A 894 -2.82 25.87 14.46
N GLN A 895 -3.73 26.28 15.36
CA GLN A 895 -3.38 26.69 16.72
C GLN A 895 -2.72 25.55 17.51
N ARG A 896 -3.26 24.34 17.43
CA ARG A 896 -2.68 23.14 18.07
C ARG A 896 -1.29 22.81 17.53
N ILE A 897 -1.10 22.90 16.22
CA ILE A 897 0.23 22.73 15.59
C ILE A 897 1.18 23.78 16.17
N ARG A 898 0.81 25.06 16.14
CA ARG A 898 1.66 26.15 16.66
C ARG A 898 2.12 25.88 18.10
N ILE A 899 1.21 25.54 19.00
CA ILE A 899 1.53 25.21 20.41
C ILE A 899 2.55 24.05 20.49
N GLY A 900 2.35 23.00 19.69
CA GLY A 900 3.25 21.85 19.67
C GLY A 900 4.64 22.19 19.16
N ILE A 901 4.72 22.98 18.08
CA ILE A 901 5.99 23.39 17.49
C ILE A 901 6.73 24.36 18.41
N GLU A 902 6.04 25.28 19.07
CA GLU A 902 6.61 26.20 20.05
C GLU A 902 7.28 25.45 21.22
N ALA A 903 6.63 24.40 21.72
CA ALA A 903 7.23 23.55 22.76
C ALA A 903 8.50 22.84 22.28
N ILE A 904 8.50 22.27 21.06
CA ILE A 904 9.67 21.61 20.47
C ILE A 904 10.81 22.61 20.23
N ALA A 905 10.48 23.78 19.67
CA ALA A 905 11.46 24.81 19.37
C ALA A 905 12.12 25.35 20.64
N LYS A 906 11.35 25.54 21.73
CA LYS A 906 11.88 25.99 23.01
C LYS A 906 12.93 25.05 23.60
N ILE A 907 12.69 23.73 23.57
CA ILE A 907 13.64 22.72 24.05
C ILE A 907 15.02 22.88 23.40
N HIS A 908 15.04 23.13 22.09
CA HIS A 908 16.30 23.26 21.35
C HIS A 908 16.91 24.66 21.43
N LYS A 909 16.09 25.71 21.57
CA LYS A 909 16.62 27.06 21.78
C LYS A 909 17.35 27.15 23.12
N GLU A 910 16.86 26.48 24.16
CA GLU A 910 17.54 26.34 25.47
C GLU A 910 18.90 25.62 25.35
N GLN A 911 19.09 24.79 24.32
CA GLN A 911 20.35 24.11 23.99
C GLN A 911 21.26 24.94 23.06
N GLY A 912 20.84 26.15 22.68
CA GLY A 912 21.60 27.01 21.75
C GLY A 912 21.59 26.53 20.30
N HIS A 913 20.66 25.64 19.92
CA HIS A 913 20.57 25.12 18.56
C HIS A 913 20.02 26.16 17.58
N ASN A 914 20.55 26.18 16.35
CA ASN A 914 19.88 26.84 15.24
C ASN A 914 18.73 25.97 14.76
N ILE A 915 17.54 26.57 14.62
CA ILE A 915 16.30 25.87 14.29
C ILE A 915 15.87 26.23 12.88
N GLY A 916 15.56 25.20 12.09
CA GLY A 916 14.90 25.32 10.79
C GLY A 916 13.47 24.84 10.90
N LEU A 917 12.54 25.50 10.22
CA LEU A 917 11.14 25.11 10.15
C LEU A 917 10.66 25.05 8.70
N ILE A 918 10.01 23.95 8.34
CA ILE A 918 9.43 23.71 7.02
C ILE A 918 7.95 23.38 7.14
N ASP A 919 7.11 24.08 6.37
CA ASP A 919 5.67 23.79 6.27
C ASP A 919 5.16 24.09 4.84
N HIS A 920 3.86 23.97 4.57
CA HIS A 920 3.23 24.48 3.37
C HIS A 920 3.36 26.01 3.34
N LYS A 921 3.62 26.56 2.15
CA LYS A 921 3.78 28.02 1.94
C LYS A 921 2.66 28.86 2.57
N SER A 922 1.42 28.38 2.56
CA SER A 922 0.26 29.09 3.13
C SER A 922 0.22 29.11 4.67
N ALA A 923 1.06 28.32 5.35
CA ALA A 923 1.09 28.21 6.81
C ALA A 923 2.30 28.93 7.44
N ILE A 924 3.31 29.30 6.64
CA ILE A 924 4.59 29.84 7.14
C ILE A 924 4.44 31.15 7.91
N GLU A 925 3.49 31.99 7.52
CA GLU A 925 3.21 33.27 8.21
C GLU A 925 2.81 33.07 9.68
N HIS A 926 2.28 31.90 10.05
CA HIS A 926 1.92 31.59 11.45
C HIS A 926 3.10 31.31 12.38
N TYR A 927 4.34 31.36 11.89
CA TYR A 927 5.53 30.99 12.67
C TYR A 927 6.61 32.08 12.72
N GLN A 928 6.38 33.25 12.12
CA GLN A 928 7.40 34.32 12.04
C GLN A 928 7.81 34.88 13.40
N ASP A 929 6.89 34.85 14.37
CA ASP A 929 7.03 35.39 15.72
C ASP A 929 7.36 34.33 16.78
N LEU A 930 7.67 33.10 16.36
CA LEU A 930 7.71 31.95 17.26
C LEU A 930 9.01 31.89 18.09
N VAL A 931 10.16 32.17 17.46
CA VAL A 931 11.47 32.30 18.12
C VAL A 931 12.36 33.21 17.27
N ASP A 932 13.19 34.03 17.92
CA ASP A 932 14.22 34.81 17.23
C ASP A 932 15.19 33.89 16.46
N ASP A 933 15.56 34.31 15.25
CA ASP A 933 16.50 33.63 14.33
C ASP A 933 16.02 32.28 13.75
N LEU A 934 14.71 32.07 13.63
CA LEU A 934 14.16 30.88 12.97
C LEU A 934 14.38 30.91 11.44
N LYS A 935 14.95 29.85 10.88
CA LYS A 935 15.05 29.70 9.42
C LYS A 935 13.79 29.05 8.85
N LEU A 936 13.00 29.82 8.11
CA LEU A 936 11.75 29.36 7.50
C LEU A 936 11.96 28.85 6.07
N GLY A 937 11.35 27.72 5.74
CA GLY A 937 11.23 27.24 4.37
C GLY A 937 9.91 26.51 4.13
N TYR A 938 9.66 26.08 2.90
CA TYR A 938 8.46 25.34 2.56
C TYR A 938 8.69 24.15 1.63
N TRP A 939 7.78 23.17 1.76
CA TRP A 939 7.80 21.91 0.99
C TRP A 939 7.97 22.14 -0.51
N HIS A 940 8.69 21.22 -1.17
CA HIS A 940 9.01 21.20 -2.60
C HIS A 940 9.89 22.33 -3.13
N ARG A 941 10.16 23.39 -2.36
CA ARG A 941 11.02 24.52 -2.73
C ARG A 941 12.32 24.53 -1.93
N ASP A 942 12.23 24.39 -0.62
CA ASP A 942 13.36 24.56 0.31
C ASP A 942 13.95 23.23 0.81
N THR A 943 13.20 22.15 0.64
CA THR A 943 13.61 20.75 0.87
C THR A 943 14.55 20.22 -0.21
N ARG A 944 14.66 20.92 -1.34
CA ARG A 944 15.51 20.58 -2.49
C ARG A 944 16.26 21.80 -2.99
N GLY A 945 17.38 21.63 -3.68
CA GLY A 945 18.15 22.75 -4.25
C GLY A 945 18.54 23.88 -3.28
N SER A 946 18.48 23.67 -1.96
CA SER A 946 18.76 24.71 -0.96
C SER A 946 19.78 24.24 0.08
N ASN A 947 20.69 25.15 0.42
CA ASN A 947 21.69 25.01 1.49
C ASN A 947 21.37 25.88 2.71
N GLN A 948 20.17 26.49 2.80
CA GLN A 948 19.85 27.41 3.89
C GLN A 948 19.88 26.76 5.28
N PHE A 949 19.60 25.45 5.34
CA PHE A 949 19.56 24.65 6.58
C PHE A 949 20.89 23.94 6.91
N LEU A 950 21.98 24.25 6.20
CA LEU A 950 23.28 23.57 6.40
C LEU A 950 23.78 23.68 7.84
N ASN A 951 23.54 24.83 8.48
CA ASN A 951 24.00 25.14 9.84
C ASN A 951 22.91 24.94 10.90
N THR A 952 21.80 24.28 10.55
CA THR A 952 20.69 23.99 11.46
C THR A 952 20.99 22.70 12.22
N GLN A 953 20.82 22.70 13.55
CA GLN A 953 20.93 21.48 14.38
C GLN A 953 19.57 20.76 14.51
N SER A 954 18.48 21.52 14.56
CA SER A 954 17.12 20.98 14.69
C SER A 954 16.23 21.45 13.55
N LEU A 955 15.76 20.52 12.71
CA LEU A 955 14.85 20.79 11.59
C LEU A 955 13.44 20.28 11.93
N ILE A 956 12.44 21.16 11.90
CA ILE A 956 11.05 20.85 12.22
C ILE A 956 10.20 20.97 10.96
N SER A 957 9.67 19.85 10.47
CA SER A 957 8.95 19.76 9.21
C SER A 957 7.52 19.30 9.43
N ILE A 958 6.55 20.15 9.11
CA ILE A 958 5.13 19.97 9.45
C ILE A 958 4.34 19.51 8.23
N GLY A 959 3.56 18.43 8.39
CA GLY A 959 2.65 17.93 7.36
C GLY A 959 3.24 16.86 6.46
N ARG A 960 2.33 16.08 5.87
CA ARG A 960 2.69 15.16 4.80
C ARG A 960 2.86 15.96 3.51
N PRO A 961 4.02 15.89 2.82
CA PRO A 961 4.24 16.61 1.57
C PRO A 961 3.50 15.92 0.40
N VAL A 962 2.17 15.89 0.48
CA VAL A 962 1.31 15.28 -0.53
C VAL A 962 1.33 16.18 -1.77
N PRO A 963 1.79 15.69 -2.93
CA PRO A 963 1.78 16.47 -4.15
C PRO A 963 0.35 16.73 -4.64
N ASN A 964 0.19 17.61 -5.64
CA ASN A 964 -1.12 17.83 -6.25
C ASN A 964 -1.63 16.53 -6.92
N LEU A 965 -2.51 15.80 -6.24
CA LEU A 965 -2.98 14.48 -6.65
C LEU A 965 -3.63 14.50 -8.04
N GLY A 966 -4.39 15.55 -8.37
CA GLY A 966 -4.99 15.65 -9.70
C GLY A 966 -3.95 15.90 -10.80
N GLY A 967 -2.91 16.69 -10.51
CA GLY A 967 -1.81 16.94 -11.46
C GLY A 967 -0.91 15.72 -11.66
N ILE A 968 -0.50 15.09 -10.56
CA ILE A 968 0.27 13.84 -10.58
C ILE A 968 -0.56 12.73 -11.22
N GLY A 969 -1.85 12.60 -10.88
CA GLY A 969 -2.73 11.65 -11.54
C GLY A 969 -2.85 11.84 -13.05
N ALA A 970 -2.91 13.10 -13.52
CA ALA A 970 -2.87 13.39 -14.94
C ALA A 970 -1.53 12.98 -15.58
N GLU A 971 -0.41 13.26 -14.92
CA GLU A 971 0.93 12.84 -15.37
C GLU A 971 1.07 11.31 -15.45
N TYR A 972 0.58 10.57 -14.44
CA TYR A 972 0.54 9.10 -14.48
C TYR A 972 -0.23 8.59 -15.70
N HIS A 973 -1.42 9.16 -15.92
CA HIS A 973 -2.29 8.75 -17.01
C HIS A 973 -1.61 9.00 -18.37
N ILE A 974 -1.06 10.20 -18.63
CA ILE A 974 -0.44 10.48 -19.94
C ILE A 974 0.85 9.68 -20.16
N LEU A 975 1.58 9.32 -19.11
CA LEU A 975 2.81 8.51 -19.19
C LEU A 975 2.53 7.02 -19.40
N GLY A 976 1.42 6.52 -18.87
CA GLY A 976 1.09 5.10 -18.89
C GLY A 976 -0.04 4.67 -19.83
N GLY A 977 -0.96 5.59 -20.12
CA GLY A 977 -2.24 5.28 -20.74
C GLY A 977 -3.22 4.56 -19.80
N TRP A 978 -2.97 4.60 -18.49
CA TRP A 978 -3.82 3.97 -17.46
C TRP A 978 -4.65 5.01 -16.72
N VAL A 979 -5.98 4.83 -16.75
CA VAL A 979 -6.92 5.66 -15.99
C VAL A 979 -6.78 5.36 -14.49
N ASN A 980 -6.79 6.41 -13.68
CA ASN A 980 -6.63 6.33 -12.23
C ASN A 980 -7.70 7.14 -11.49
N CYS A 981 -7.83 6.85 -10.19
CA CYS A 981 -8.63 7.62 -9.25
C CYS A 981 -7.68 8.37 -8.28
N PRO A 982 -7.37 9.66 -8.54
CA PRO A 982 -6.36 10.39 -7.79
C PRO A 982 -6.52 10.38 -6.27
N GLU A 983 -7.75 10.25 -5.78
CA GLU A 983 -8.10 10.32 -4.35
C GLU A 983 -7.90 9.00 -3.58
N LYS A 984 -7.93 7.86 -4.28
CA LYS A 984 -7.92 6.54 -3.62
C LYS A 984 -6.50 6.06 -3.28
N LEU A 985 -5.47 6.54 -4.00
CA LEU A 985 -4.06 6.15 -3.81
C LEU A 985 -3.84 4.62 -3.74
N ILE A 986 -4.45 3.87 -4.65
CA ILE A 986 -4.36 2.40 -4.74
C ILE A 986 -3.50 1.92 -5.91
N GLY A 987 -3.01 0.68 -5.84
CA GLY A 987 -2.23 0.02 -6.89
C GLY A 987 -0.95 0.75 -7.27
N GLN A 988 -0.53 0.61 -8.53
CA GLN A 988 0.71 1.22 -9.05
C GLN A 988 0.72 2.76 -8.94
N TYR A 989 -0.42 3.41 -9.16
CA TYR A 989 -0.55 4.86 -8.97
C TYR A 989 -0.34 5.26 -7.51
N GLY A 990 -0.98 4.55 -6.56
CA GLY A 990 -0.79 4.77 -5.13
C GLY A 990 0.67 4.60 -4.69
N GLN A 991 1.32 3.53 -5.15
CA GLN A 991 2.74 3.28 -4.90
C GLN A 991 3.62 4.41 -5.45
N TRP A 992 3.33 4.87 -6.67
CA TRP A 992 4.05 5.99 -7.28
C TRP A 992 3.91 7.29 -6.48
N VAL A 993 2.69 7.64 -6.03
CA VAL A 993 2.46 8.80 -5.16
C VAL A 993 3.18 8.65 -3.82
N ASN A 994 3.12 7.47 -3.20
CA ASN A 994 3.79 7.21 -1.91
C ASN A 994 5.31 7.29 -2.03
N ARG A 995 5.90 6.84 -3.15
CA ARG A 995 7.33 7.06 -3.45
C ARG A 995 7.67 8.54 -3.55
N LYS A 996 6.83 9.36 -4.18
CA LYS A 996 7.02 10.83 -4.24
C LYS A 996 6.99 11.47 -2.84
N ILE A 997 6.06 11.04 -1.98
CA ILE A 997 5.95 11.54 -0.60
C ILE A 997 7.21 11.14 0.20
N ALA A 998 7.61 9.87 0.15
CA ALA A 998 8.80 9.38 0.84
C ALA A 998 10.08 10.06 0.33
N SER A 999 10.21 10.22 -0.99
CA SER A 999 11.31 10.96 -1.63
C SER A 999 11.44 12.37 -1.06
N GLU A 1000 10.32 13.09 -0.91
CA GLU A 1000 10.34 14.45 -0.39
C GLU A 1000 10.74 14.50 1.10
N LEU A 1001 10.26 13.55 1.92
CA LEU A 1001 10.66 13.43 3.33
C LEU A 1001 12.14 13.08 3.49
N ILE A 1002 12.67 12.19 2.67
CA ILE A 1002 14.10 11.83 2.69
C ILE A 1002 14.96 13.04 2.30
N GLN A 1003 14.53 13.83 1.31
CA GLN A 1003 15.22 15.05 0.91
C GLN A 1003 15.25 16.11 2.02
N ASP A 1004 14.15 16.22 2.75
CA ASP A 1004 14.00 17.10 3.91
C ASP A 1004 14.97 16.75 5.04
N VAL A 1005 14.95 15.51 5.54
CA VAL A 1005 15.89 15.04 6.58
C VAL A 1005 17.34 15.20 6.12
N SER A 1006 17.61 14.94 4.83
CA SER A 1006 18.95 15.08 4.24
C SER A 1006 19.49 16.52 4.25
N ARG A 1007 18.65 17.54 4.48
CA ARG A 1007 19.10 18.94 4.57
C ARG A 1007 20.06 19.20 5.74
N LEU A 1008 19.98 18.39 6.80
CA LEU A 1008 20.87 18.49 7.97
C LEU A 1008 22.32 18.02 7.70
N ARG A 1009 22.53 17.24 6.62
CA ARG A 1009 23.84 16.69 6.22
C ARG A 1009 24.57 15.95 7.34
N ALA A 1010 23.86 15.10 8.08
CA ALA A 1010 24.37 14.50 9.31
C ALA A 1010 25.71 13.76 9.16
N HIS A 1011 25.93 13.10 8.02
CA HIS A 1011 27.17 12.39 7.69
C HIS A 1011 28.40 13.30 7.53
N LEU A 1012 28.20 14.60 7.28
CA LEU A 1012 29.28 15.60 7.22
C LEU A 1012 29.55 16.28 8.57
N ARG A 1013 28.69 16.05 9.57
CA ARG A 1013 28.74 16.70 10.89
C ARG A 1013 28.75 15.66 12.01
N PRO A 1014 29.67 14.67 12.00
CA PRO A 1014 29.63 13.53 12.92
C PRO A 1014 29.78 13.92 14.40
N ASN A 1015 30.34 15.10 14.68
CA ASN A 1015 30.57 15.62 16.02
C ASN A 1015 29.38 16.42 16.58
N GLU A 1016 28.32 16.62 15.79
CA GLU A 1016 27.12 17.36 16.21
C GLU A 1016 25.94 16.40 16.36
N GLN A 1017 25.19 16.57 17.45
CA GLN A 1017 23.90 15.90 17.65
C GLN A 1017 22.82 16.64 16.83
N LEU A 1018 22.16 15.95 15.91
CA LEU A 1018 21.20 16.55 14.98
C LEU A 1018 19.82 15.95 15.15
N HIS A 1019 18.80 16.79 15.04
CA HIS A 1019 17.41 16.40 15.24
C HIS A 1019 16.54 16.77 14.03
N SER A 1020 15.76 15.82 13.53
CA SER A 1020 14.74 16.05 12.50
C SER A 1020 13.38 15.66 13.06
N TYR A 1021 12.46 16.61 13.14
CA TYR A 1021 11.09 16.41 13.59
C TYR A 1021 10.16 16.38 12.38
N LEU A 1022 9.58 15.22 12.10
CA LEU A 1022 8.56 15.07 11.07
C LEU A 1022 7.19 15.02 11.76
N VAL A 1023 6.42 16.09 11.64
CA VAL A 1023 5.16 16.30 12.36
C VAL A 1023 3.96 15.97 11.47
N ALA A 1024 3.61 14.69 11.42
CA ALA A 1024 2.37 14.18 10.83
C ALA A 1024 2.13 12.72 11.22
N ASP A 1025 0.89 12.25 11.01
CA ASP A 1025 0.55 10.84 11.17
C ASP A 1025 1.00 10.03 9.92
N PHE A 1026 2.23 9.50 9.98
CA PHE A 1026 2.81 8.66 8.92
C PHE A 1026 2.40 7.18 9.04
N ASP A 1027 2.31 6.50 7.90
CA ASP A 1027 2.07 5.05 7.84
C ASP A 1027 3.37 4.23 7.99
N ASN A 1028 3.24 2.94 8.30
CA ASN A 1028 4.38 2.04 8.52
C ASN A 1028 5.30 1.93 7.29
N TYR A 1029 4.76 2.05 6.08
CA TYR A 1029 5.56 2.04 4.85
C TYR A 1029 6.51 3.23 4.81
N THR A 1030 5.99 4.45 5.02
CA THR A 1030 6.78 5.68 5.04
C THR A 1030 7.85 5.65 6.12
N ILE A 1031 7.50 5.16 7.32
CA ILE A 1031 8.45 5.00 8.44
C ILE A 1031 9.58 4.04 8.07
N SER A 1032 9.25 2.93 7.40
CA SER A 1032 10.24 1.95 6.94
C SER A 1032 11.19 2.55 5.90
N GLN A 1033 10.67 3.34 4.96
CA GLN A 1033 11.49 4.03 3.96
C GLN A 1033 12.47 5.03 4.60
N ILE A 1034 12.03 5.78 5.61
CA ILE A 1034 12.91 6.71 6.35
C ILE A 1034 14.02 5.94 7.07
N ARG A 1035 13.71 4.83 7.73
CA ARG A 1035 14.72 3.99 8.41
C ARG A 1035 15.76 3.44 7.44
N LEU A 1036 15.32 2.97 6.27
CA LEU A 1036 16.21 2.47 5.22
C LEU A 1036 17.08 3.58 4.64
N ALA A 1037 16.56 4.81 4.56
CA ALA A 1037 17.27 5.96 4.00
C ALA A 1037 18.34 6.53 4.93
N PHE A 1038 18.33 6.24 6.24
CA PHE A 1038 19.29 6.79 7.22
C PHE A 1038 19.83 5.68 8.15
N PRO A 1039 20.73 4.81 7.67
CA PRO A 1039 21.27 3.72 8.47
C PRO A 1039 22.03 4.26 9.69
N GLY A 1040 21.72 3.70 10.86
CA GLY A 1040 22.29 4.08 12.15
C GLY A 1040 21.67 5.30 12.82
N ALA A 1041 20.78 6.04 12.16
CA ALA A 1041 20.01 7.10 12.81
C ALA A 1041 19.02 6.52 13.83
N THR A 1042 18.83 7.23 14.94
CA THR A 1042 17.80 6.89 15.93
C THR A 1042 16.44 7.37 15.42
N VAL A 1043 15.53 6.45 15.10
CA VAL A 1043 14.18 6.80 14.61
C VAL A 1043 13.11 6.45 15.63
N THR A 1044 12.52 7.47 16.25
CA THR A 1044 11.50 7.33 17.31
C THR A 1044 10.12 7.76 16.81
N VAL A 1045 9.07 7.10 17.30
CA VAL A 1045 7.68 7.49 17.07
C VAL A 1045 7.13 8.01 18.39
N GLU A 1046 6.81 9.30 18.42
CA GLU A 1046 6.45 10.03 19.64
C GLU A 1046 5.12 10.73 19.43
N LYS A 1047 4.44 11.10 20.51
CA LYS A 1047 3.17 11.81 20.42
C LYS A 1047 3.38 13.29 20.72
N ILE A 1048 2.60 14.15 20.07
CA ILE A 1048 2.67 15.60 20.34
C ILE A 1048 2.30 15.95 21.78
N ASP A 1049 1.50 15.11 22.45
CA ASP A 1049 1.11 15.30 23.84
C ASP A 1049 2.29 15.13 24.82
N ASP A 1050 3.34 14.40 24.44
CA ASP A 1050 4.58 14.27 25.21
C ASP A 1050 5.33 15.61 25.30
N TYR A 1051 5.18 16.48 24.29
CA TYR A 1051 5.81 17.80 24.20
C TYR A 1051 4.91 18.91 24.73
N ALA A 1052 3.66 18.92 24.26
CA ALA A 1052 2.68 19.94 24.61
C ALA A 1052 1.29 19.29 24.76
N PRO A 1053 0.82 19.05 25.98
CA PRO A 1053 -0.50 18.44 26.23
C PRO A 1053 -1.61 19.20 25.50
N GLN A 1054 -1.54 20.54 25.50
CA GLN A 1054 -2.50 21.45 24.87
C GLN A 1054 -2.53 21.33 23.32
N ALA A 1055 -1.48 20.79 22.70
CA ALA A 1055 -1.45 20.54 21.26
C ALA A 1055 -2.24 19.26 20.88
N ALA A 1056 -2.54 18.38 21.84
CA ALA A 1056 -3.31 17.18 21.60
C ALA A 1056 -4.79 17.49 21.29
N SER A 1057 -5.53 16.53 20.72
CA SER A 1057 -6.97 16.72 20.51
C SER A 1057 -7.70 16.89 21.85
N LYS A 1058 -8.81 17.64 21.92
CA LYS A 1058 -9.58 17.80 23.18
C LYS A 1058 -9.86 16.46 23.87
N GLY A 1059 -10.23 15.43 23.10
CA GLY A 1059 -10.42 14.08 23.65
C GLY A 1059 -9.17 13.47 24.30
N ALA A 1060 -7.98 13.74 23.78
CA ALA A 1060 -6.70 13.29 24.34
C ALA A 1060 -6.29 14.08 25.58
N GLN A 1061 -6.56 15.39 25.58
CA GLN A 1061 -6.36 16.24 26.76
C GLN A 1061 -7.23 15.78 27.92
N THR A 1062 -8.51 15.48 27.65
CA THR A 1062 -9.45 14.94 28.64
C THR A 1062 -8.99 13.57 29.17
N GLU A 1063 -8.57 12.66 28.28
CA GLU A 1063 -8.01 11.36 28.64
C GLU A 1063 -6.82 11.51 29.61
N ARG A 1064 -5.89 12.40 29.28
CA ARG A 1064 -4.72 12.70 30.10
C ARG A 1064 -5.09 13.28 31.46
N GLY A 1065 -5.97 14.28 31.50
CA GLY A 1065 -6.43 14.88 32.76
C GLY A 1065 -7.10 13.85 33.68
N ILE A 1066 -7.84 12.88 33.13
CA ILE A 1066 -8.44 11.77 33.90
C ILE A 1066 -7.35 10.91 34.54
N ILE A 1067 -6.29 10.58 33.79
CA ILE A 1067 -5.20 9.75 34.29
C ILE A 1067 -4.34 10.50 35.32
N GLU A 1068 -4.11 11.81 35.12
CA GLU A 1068 -3.36 12.65 36.07
C GLU A 1068 -4.08 12.82 37.41
N ALA A 1069 -5.40 13.07 37.36
CA ALA A 1069 -6.22 13.12 38.56
C ALA A 1069 -6.28 11.77 39.29
N LEU A 1070 -6.32 10.66 38.54
CA LEU A 1070 -6.24 9.30 39.10
C LEU A 1070 -4.93 9.04 39.83
N TRP A 1071 -3.83 9.54 39.27
CA TRP A 1071 -2.50 9.34 39.85
C TRP A 1071 -2.28 10.15 41.12
N HIS A 1072 -2.65 11.43 41.14
CA HIS A 1072 -2.58 12.27 42.34
C HIS A 1072 -3.42 11.71 43.50
N SER A 1073 -4.57 11.10 43.20
CA SER A 1073 -5.36 10.36 44.18
C SER A 1073 -4.58 9.19 44.79
N ILE A 1074 -3.87 8.41 43.97
CA ILE A 1074 -3.09 7.26 44.44
C ILE A 1074 -1.91 7.71 45.30
N GLN A 1075 -1.22 8.80 44.93
CA GLN A 1075 -0.09 9.35 45.69
C GLN A 1075 -0.49 9.93 47.05
N SER A 1076 -1.63 10.62 47.11
CA SER A 1076 -2.14 11.21 48.36
C SER A 1076 -2.77 10.19 49.32
N GLY A 1077 -2.84 8.91 48.94
CA GLY A 1077 -3.47 7.85 49.74
C GLY A 1077 -5.00 7.97 49.82
N THR A 1078 -5.60 8.91 49.09
CA THR A 1078 -7.05 9.14 49.08
C THR A 1078 -7.68 8.36 47.93
N VAL A 1079 -8.77 7.62 48.18
CA VAL A 1079 -9.45 6.85 47.13
C VAL A 1079 -10.38 7.79 46.36
N ALA A 1080 -9.87 8.52 45.36
CA ALA A 1080 -10.71 9.46 44.63
C ALA A 1080 -11.81 8.74 43.85
N THR A 1081 -13.02 9.26 43.97
CA THR A 1081 -14.19 8.78 43.26
C THR A 1081 -14.23 9.34 41.83
N ILE A 1082 -14.96 8.67 40.94
CA ILE A 1082 -15.12 9.16 39.56
C ILE A 1082 -15.81 10.54 39.51
N ASP A 1083 -16.60 10.86 40.53
CA ASP A 1083 -17.35 12.13 40.62
C ASP A 1083 -16.43 13.28 41.05
N GLU A 1084 -15.46 13.03 41.95
CA GLU A 1084 -14.41 13.99 42.30
C GLU A 1084 -13.52 14.32 41.09
N ILE A 1085 -13.12 13.31 40.33
CA ILE A 1085 -12.29 13.51 39.13
C ILE A 1085 -13.06 14.20 38.01
N ALA A 1086 -14.35 13.92 37.87
CA ALA A 1086 -15.25 14.62 36.96
C ALA A 1086 -15.35 16.12 37.31
N SER A 1087 -15.52 16.42 38.60
CA SER A 1087 -15.57 17.80 39.08
C SER A 1087 -14.26 18.54 38.89
N LEU A 1088 -13.11 17.89 39.11
CA LEU A 1088 -11.78 18.48 38.97
C LEU A 1088 -11.45 18.85 37.51
N LEU A 1089 -11.98 18.07 36.56
CA LEU A 1089 -11.72 18.24 35.12
C LEU A 1089 -12.81 19.04 34.40
N GLY A 1090 -13.87 19.48 35.10
CA GLY A 1090 -14.99 20.21 34.50
C GLY A 1090 -15.77 19.41 33.47
N ILE A 1091 -15.83 18.07 33.62
CA ILE A 1091 -16.50 17.15 32.69
C ILE A 1091 -17.52 16.28 33.43
N THR A 1092 -18.47 15.70 32.71
CA THR A 1092 -19.46 14.80 33.31
C THR A 1092 -18.87 13.42 33.60
N LYS A 1093 -19.42 12.70 34.59
CA LYS A 1093 -19.13 11.29 34.88
C LYS A 1093 -19.29 10.38 33.65
N SER A 1094 -20.31 10.64 32.84
CA SER A 1094 -20.54 9.97 31.56
C SER A 1094 -19.46 10.32 30.53
N GLY A 1095 -18.98 11.57 30.53
CA GLY A 1095 -17.84 12.04 29.73
C GLY A 1095 -16.55 11.28 30.02
N ILE A 1096 -16.21 11.05 31.29
CA ILE A 1096 -15.05 10.23 31.70
C ILE A 1096 -15.19 8.79 31.18
N THR A 1097 -16.35 8.18 31.41
CA THR A 1097 -16.60 6.78 31.05
C THR A 1097 -16.60 6.56 29.54
N LYS A 1098 -17.17 7.51 28.79
CA LYS A 1098 -17.22 7.49 27.33
C LYS A 1098 -15.83 7.67 26.73
N ASN A 1099 -15.06 8.65 27.22
CA ASN A 1099 -13.71 8.91 26.72
C ASN A 1099 -12.77 7.70 26.89
N LEU A 1100 -12.74 7.09 28.08
CA LEU A 1100 -11.91 5.91 28.34
C LEU A 1100 -12.34 4.67 27.55
N LYS A 1101 -13.65 4.47 27.35
CA LYS A 1101 -14.17 3.37 26.50
C LYS A 1101 -13.83 3.56 25.02
N ASP A 1102 -14.09 4.76 24.49
CA ASP A 1102 -13.95 5.04 23.05
C ASP A 1102 -12.47 5.05 22.61
N ARG A 1103 -11.54 5.38 23.52
CA ARG A 1103 -10.11 5.55 23.19
C ARG A 1103 -9.19 4.44 23.68
N LEU A 1104 -9.44 3.89 24.86
CA LEU A 1104 -8.58 2.84 25.47
C LEU A 1104 -9.26 1.47 25.51
N GLY A 1105 -10.55 1.38 25.17
CA GLY A 1105 -11.34 0.14 25.23
C GLY A 1105 -11.67 -0.33 26.65
N ILE A 1106 -11.25 0.40 27.69
CA ILE A 1106 -11.32 -0.02 29.11
C ILE A 1106 -12.02 1.01 30.00
N GLY A 1107 -12.65 0.55 31.07
CA GLY A 1107 -13.33 1.42 32.04
C GLY A 1107 -12.43 1.87 33.19
N PHE A 1108 -12.68 3.07 33.72
CA PHE A 1108 -11.97 3.70 34.85
C PHE A 1108 -11.66 2.76 36.04
N ARG A 1109 -12.64 1.94 36.45
CA ARG A 1109 -12.47 1.00 37.58
C ARG A 1109 -11.49 -0.13 37.29
N LEU A 1110 -11.37 -0.59 36.03
CA LEU A 1110 -10.47 -1.68 35.65
C LEU A 1110 -9.03 -1.16 35.67
N LEU A 1111 -8.78 -0.01 35.04
CA LEU A 1111 -7.47 0.64 35.02
C LEU A 1111 -6.92 0.91 36.43
N LYS A 1112 -7.74 1.52 37.31
CA LYS A 1112 -7.38 1.79 38.72
C LYS A 1112 -7.02 0.52 39.50
N LYS A 1113 -7.76 -0.58 39.27
CA LYS A 1113 -7.54 -1.85 39.98
C LYS A 1113 -6.26 -2.55 39.54
N SER A 1114 -5.97 -2.62 38.24
CA SER A 1114 -4.76 -3.28 37.74
C SER A 1114 -3.50 -2.55 38.21
N LEU A 1115 -3.51 -1.21 38.16
CA LEU A 1115 -2.37 -0.39 38.59
C LEU A 1115 -2.03 -0.60 40.06
N LEU A 1116 -3.04 -0.53 40.94
CA LEU A 1116 -2.85 -0.75 42.38
C LEU A 1116 -2.36 -2.18 42.70
N LEU A 1117 -2.87 -3.20 42.02
CA LEU A 1117 -2.48 -4.59 42.25
C LEU A 1117 -1.01 -4.84 41.89
N LEU A 1118 -0.54 -4.31 40.76
CA LEU A 1118 0.84 -4.49 40.31
C LEU A 1118 1.82 -3.70 41.19
N LEU A 1119 1.51 -2.44 41.54
CA LEU A 1119 2.30 -1.62 42.46
C LEU A 1119 2.44 -2.27 43.86
N GLU A 1120 1.34 -2.76 44.42
CA GLU A 1120 1.34 -3.44 45.73
C GLU A 1120 2.14 -4.77 45.70
N SER A 1121 2.16 -5.47 44.57
CA SER A 1121 2.82 -6.78 44.43
C SER A 1121 4.35 -6.69 44.33
N ILE A 1122 4.88 -5.62 43.76
CA ILE A 1122 6.34 -5.41 43.66
C ILE A 1122 6.98 -5.16 45.04
N ASN A 1123 6.21 -4.60 45.98
CA ASN A 1123 6.68 -4.24 47.33
C ASN A 1123 6.49 -5.35 48.39
N SER A 1124 5.85 -6.48 48.07
CA SER A 1124 5.47 -7.50 49.06
C SER A 1124 6.14 -8.85 48.81
N LYS A 1125 7.45 -8.96 49.11
CA LYS A 1125 8.13 -10.26 49.20
C LYS A 1125 8.12 -10.78 50.63
N SER A 1126 7.06 -11.50 51.03
CA SER A 1126 7.12 -12.35 52.22
C SER A 1126 6.27 -13.62 52.15
N GLN A 1127 6.94 -14.72 52.51
CA GLN A 1127 6.51 -16.11 52.78
C GLN A 1127 5.59 -16.80 51.74
N LEU A 1128 6.26 -17.48 50.81
CA LEU A 1128 5.70 -18.53 49.95
C LEU A 1128 5.33 -19.76 50.79
N SER A 1129 4.03 -20.04 50.88
CA SER A 1129 3.50 -21.34 51.28
C SER A 1129 2.49 -21.80 50.24
N ASP A 1130 2.65 -23.06 49.83
CA ASP A 1130 2.01 -23.80 48.72
C ASP A 1130 0.88 -23.07 48.00
N LEU A 1131 1.21 -22.53 46.83
CA LEU A 1131 0.22 -22.17 45.83
C LEU A 1131 -0.25 -23.46 45.13
N PRO A 1132 -1.56 -23.62 44.88
CA PRO A 1132 -2.09 -24.69 44.03
C PRO A 1132 -1.38 -24.77 42.68
N ASP A 1133 -1.30 -25.96 42.08
CA ASP A 1133 -0.52 -26.22 40.85
C ASP A 1133 -0.93 -25.32 39.66
N ASP A 1134 -2.21 -24.99 39.56
CA ASP A 1134 -2.75 -24.06 38.58
C ASP A 1134 -2.28 -22.61 38.83
N ALA A 1135 -2.28 -22.17 40.09
CA ALA A 1135 -1.76 -20.88 40.50
C ALA A 1135 -0.23 -20.76 40.28
N ARG A 1136 0.50 -21.87 40.41
CA ARG A 1136 1.94 -21.96 40.11
C ARG A 1136 2.21 -21.89 38.61
N TRP A 1137 1.44 -22.63 37.81
CA TRP A 1137 1.51 -22.55 36.34
C TRP A 1137 1.24 -21.14 35.84
N ILE A 1138 0.31 -20.40 36.48
CA ILE A 1138 0.04 -19.01 36.09
C ILE A 1138 1.25 -18.12 36.33
N ALA A 1139 1.92 -18.24 37.48
CA ALA A 1139 3.10 -17.44 37.81
C ALA A 1139 4.32 -17.78 36.95
N GLU A 1140 4.58 -19.08 36.74
CA GLU A 1140 5.81 -19.59 36.10
C GLU A 1140 5.70 -19.72 34.57
N THR A 1141 4.48 -19.86 34.03
CA THR A 1141 4.25 -20.13 32.60
C THR A 1141 3.30 -19.13 31.94
N TYR A 1142 2.12 -18.89 32.49
CA TYR A 1142 1.11 -18.04 31.85
C TYR A 1142 1.49 -16.56 31.80
N LEU A 1143 1.88 -15.95 32.93
CA LEU A 1143 2.25 -14.53 32.98
C LEU A 1143 3.48 -14.22 32.08
N PRO A 1144 4.51 -15.08 32.01
CA PRO A 1144 5.55 -14.96 30.99
C PRO A 1144 5.03 -15.04 29.54
N LEU A 1145 4.07 -15.92 29.24
CA LEU A 1145 3.45 -15.97 27.90
C LEU A 1145 2.65 -14.71 27.59
N VAL A 1146 1.92 -14.14 28.55
CA VAL A 1146 1.24 -12.84 28.41
C VAL A 1146 2.26 -11.74 28.07
N VAL A 1147 3.41 -11.75 28.72
CA VAL A 1147 4.50 -10.83 28.40
C VAL A 1147 5.07 -11.09 27.01
N GLN A 1148 5.27 -12.34 26.62
CA GLN A 1148 5.76 -12.70 25.29
C GLN A 1148 4.78 -12.26 24.19
N SER A 1149 3.48 -12.46 24.38
CA SER A 1149 2.43 -11.98 23.49
C SER A 1149 2.32 -10.46 23.45
N LEU A 1150 2.64 -9.77 24.56
CA LEU A 1150 2.74 -8.30 24.56
C LEU A 1150 3.96 -7.83 23.74
N GLU A 1151 5.11 -8.49 23.88
CA GLU A 1151 6.34 -8.15 23.16
C GLU A 1151 6.27 -8.47 21.67
N SER A 1152 5.50 -9.48 21.27
CA SER A 1152 5.20 -9.79 19.86
C SER A 1152 4.09 -8.92 19.26
N GLY A 1153 3.38 -8.13 20.08
CA GLY A 1153 2.27 -7.29 19.64
C GLY A 1153 0.94 -8.03 19.41
N GLU A 1154 0.83 -9.29 19.81
CA GLU A 1154 -0.40 -10.09 19.75
C GLU A 1154 -1.51 -9.57 20.68
N ILE A 1155 -1.11 -9.00 21.83
CA ILE A 1155 -2.02 -8.38 22.79
C ILE A 1155 -1.61 -6.94 23.08
N THR A 1156 -2.59 -6.09 23.40
CA THR A 1156 -2.34 -4.68 23.72
C THR A 1156 -2.08 -4.48 25.21
N PRO A 1157 -1.47 -3.34 25.61
CA PRO A 1157 -1.39 -2.97 27.03
C PRO A 1157 -2.75 -2.95 27.77
N SER A 1158 -3.86 -2.65 27.06
CA SER A 1158 -5.21 -2.71 27.62
C SER A 1158 -5.66 -4.15 27.91
N ASP A 1159 -5.27 -5.11 27.09
CA ASP A 1159 -5.57 -6.53 27.30
C ASP A 1159 -4.83 -7.07 28.53
N VAL A 1160 -3.59 -6.62 28.77
CA VAL A 1160 -2.84 -6.91 30.00
C VAL A 1160 -3.59 -6.42 31.25
N VAL A 1161 -4.20 -5.23 31.21
CA VAL A 1161 -5.04 -4.70 32.30
C VAL A 1161 -6.23 -5.62 32.56
N VAL A 1162 -6.87 -6.14 31.52
CA VAL A 1162 -8.02 -7.06 31.61
C VAL A 1162 -7.60 -8.41 32.18
N GLU A 1163 -6.50 -8.99 31.68
CA GLU A 1163 -5.94 -10.26 32.15
C GLU A 1163 -5.59 -10.22 33.64
N VAL A 1164 -4.81 -9.22 34.06
CA VAL A 1164 -4.38 -9.05 35.46
C VAL A 1164 -5.60 -8.96 36.39
N VAL A 1165 -6.66 -8.24 36.00
CA VAL A 1165 -7.87 -8.13 36.82
C VAL A 1165 -8.73 -9.39 36.76
N THR A 1166 -8.80 -10.07 35.63
CA THR A 1166 -9.57 -11.31 35.45
C THR A 1166 -9.03 -12.42 36.35
N TRP A 1167 -7.71 -12.58 36.40
CA TRP A 1167 -7.07 -13.55 37.30
C TRP A 1167 -7.13 -13.13 38.77
N ALA A 1168 -7.00 -11.84 39.07
CA ALA A 1168 -7.22 -11.32 40.42
C ALA A 1168 -8.64 -11.60 40.95
N GLN A 1169 -9.64 -11.60 40.06
CA GLN A 1169 -11.02 -11.92 40.39
C GLN A 1169 -11.25 -13.43 40.55
N SER A 1170 -10.59 -14.24 39.72
CA SER A 1170 -10.75 -15.70 39.70
C SER A 1170 -10.12 -16.36 40.93
N TYR A 1171 -8.93 -15.92 41.35
CA TYR A 1171 -8.22 -16.48 42.51
C TYR A 1171 -8.45 -15.69 43.82
N GLY A 1172 -9.04 -14.50 43.72
CA GLY A 1172 -9.19 -13.57 44.83
C GLY A 1172 -7.93 -12.74 45.07
N ARG A 1173 -8.12 -11.48 45.53
CA ARG A 1173 -7.05 -10.47 45.65
C ARG A 1173 -5.85 -10.92 46.49
N ARG A 1174 -6.09 -11.71 47.55
CA ARG A 1174 -5.02 -12.20 48.44
C ARG A 1174 -4.18 -13.29 47.78
N THR A 1175 -4.81 -14.26 47.12
CA THR A 1175 -4.13 -15.36 46.41
C THR A 1175 -3.41 -14.88 45.17
N PHE A 1176 -4.05 -14.00 44.38
CA PHE A 1176 -3.42 -13.46 43.17
C PHE A 1176 -2.22 -12.54 43.46
N ARG A 1177 -2.23 -11.80 44.58
CA ARG A 1177 -1.02 -11.10 45.04
C ARG A 1177 0.14 -12.07 45.32
N ARG A 1178 -0.14 -13.29 45.81
CA ARG A 1178 0.88 -14.33 46.01
C ARG A 1178 1.36 -14.92 44.69
N ILE A 1179 0.46 -15.09 43.70
CA ILE A 1179 0.80 -15.50 42.32
C ILE A 1179 1.74 -14.47 41.68
N LEU A 1180 1.39 -13.18 41.76
CA LEU A 1180 2.25 -12.10 41.27
C LEU A 1180 3.59 -12.06 42.01
N ALA A 1181 3.60 -12.19 43.34
CA ALA A 1181 4.84 -12.23 44.12
C ALA A 1181 5.76 -13.42 43.79
N MET A 1182 5.22 -14.48 43.17
CA MET A 1182 5.95 -15.66 42.70
C MET A 1182 6.43 -15.54 41.24
N ALA A 1183 5.84 -14.64 40.44
CA ALA A 1183 6.27 -14.38 39.06
C ALA A 1183 7.65 -13.72 39.02
N SER A 1184 8.39 -13.94 37.93
CA SER A 1184 9.74 -13.40 37.78
C SER A 1184 9.72 -11.86 37.79
N ILE A 1185 10.77 -11.24 38.36
CA ILE A 1185 10.90 -9.77 38.38
C ILE A 1185 10.81 -9.18 36.96
N PRO A 1186 11.50 -9.72 35.93
CA PRO A 1186 11.35 -9.24 34.55
C PRO A 1186 9.90 -9.31 34.06
N THR A 1187 9.18 -10.39 34.35
CA THR A 1187 7.76 -10.54 33.99
C THR A 1187 6.91 -9.48 34.69
N LEU A 1188 7.10 -9.26 35.98
CA LEU A 1188 6.38 -8.23 36.75
C LEU A 1188 6.68 -6.81 36.27
N CYS A 1189 7.95 -6.51 35.98
CA CYS A 1189 8.38 -5.22 35.45
C CYS A 1189 7.80 -4.97 34.05
N LYS A 1190 7.72 -5.98 33.19
CA LYS A 1190 7.11 -5.86 31.86
C LYS A 1190 5.59 -5.74 31.93
N LEU A 1191 4.92 -6.47 32.81
CA LEU A 1191 3.48 -6.31 33.07
C LEU A 1191 3.15 -4.94 33.66
N LEU A 1192 3.93 -4.48 34.64
CA LEU A 1192 3.81 -3.13 35.19
C LEU A 1192 4.09 -2.09 34.09
N GLY A 1193 5.14 -2.29 33.28
CA GLY A 1193 5.49 -1.47 32.15
C GLY A 1193 4.37 -1.35 31.13
N ALA A 1194 3.64 -2.44 30.85
CA ALA A 1194 2.45 -2.44 30.01
C ALA A 1194 1.37 -1.52 30.57
N VAL A 1195 1.04 -1.67 31.86
CA VAL A 1195 0.05 -0.81 32.51
C VAL A 1195 0.54 0.65 32.62
N MET A 1196 1.85 0.86 32.80
CA MET A 1196 2.48 2.18 32.81
C MET A 1196 2.52 2.83 31.42
N CYS A 1197 2.57 2.08 30.32
CA CYS A 1197 2.49 2.63 28.96
C CYS A 1197 1.17 3.33 28.67
N LEU A 1198 0.13 3.03 29.46
CA LEU A 1198 -1.16 3.71 29.45
C LEU A 1198 -1.17 4.99 30.30
N LEU A 1199 -0.05 5.34 30.97
CA LEU A 1199 0.10 6.51 31.83
C LEU A 1199 1.00 7.60 31.19
N PRO A 1200 0.83 8.90 31.54
CA PRO A 1200 1.71 9.99 31.14
C PRO A 1200 3.16 9.86 31.65
N ASN A 1201 4.14 10.42 30.93
CA ASN A 1201 5.57 10.30 31.29
C ASN A 1201 5.96 10.99 32.60
N ALA A 1202 5.33 12.11 32.98
CA ALA A 1202 5.57 12.74 34.28
C ALA A 1202 5.23 11.79 35.45
N ILE A 1203 4.13 11.04 35.29
CA ILE A 1203 3.67 10.04 36.24
C ILE A 1203 4.58 8.81 36.24
N LYS A 1204 5.02 8.36 35.06
CA LYS A 1204 6.01 7.28 34.96
C LYS A 1204 7.30 7.65 35.71
N THR A 1205 7.74 8.89 35.59
CA THR A 1205 8.95 9.41 36.24
C THR A 1205 8.78 9.45 37.76
N GLU A 1206 7.61 9.88 38.26
CA GLU A 1206 7.32 9.81 39.70
C GLU A 1206 7.18 8.38 40.23
N ILE A 1207 6.57 7.46 39.47
CA ILE A 1207 6.51 6.03 39.80
C ILE A 1207 7.92 5.44 39.85
N GLN A 1208 8.76 5.77 38.86
CA GLN A 1208 10.16 5.34 38.81
C GLN A 1208 10.94 5.89 40.01
N ASN A 1209 10.78 7.18 40.34
CA ASN A 1209 11.40 7.80 41.51
C ASN A 1209 10.89 7.22 42.84
N TYR A 1210 9.61 6.87 42.93
CA TYR A 1210 9.00 6.20 44.08
C TYR A 1210 9.50 4.75 44.24
N LEU A 1211 9.70 4.03 43.14
CA LEU A 1211 10.31 2.70 43.13
C LEU A 1211 11.82 2.76 43.44
N CYS A 1212 12.51 3.84 43.04
CA CYS A 1212 13.92 4.09 43.39
C CYS A 1212 14.13 4.35 44.89
N SER A 1213 13.19 5.03 45.57
CA SER A 1213 13.34 5.46 46.97
C SER A 1213 13.11 4.33 48.00
N TYR A 1214 12.49 3.21 47.60
CA TYR A 1214 12.32 2.00 48.41
C TYR A 1214 13.31 0.90 47.98
N GLN A 1215 14.57 1.01 48.41
CA GLN A 1215 15.71 0.06 48.28
C GLN A 1215 15.58 -1.07 47.22
N LEU A 1216 15.65 -0.74 45.92
CA LEU A 1216 16.00 -1.71 44.87
C LEU A 1216 16.89 -1.05 43.78
N PRO A 1217 18.15 -0.70 44.08
CA PRO A 1217 19.04 -0.02 43.12
C PRO A 1217 19.45 -0.90 41.92
N ALA A 1218 19.31 -2.23 42.01
CA ALA A 1218 19.81 -3.15 40.99
C ALA A 1218 18.87 -3.40 39.79
N ILE A 1219 17.60 -2.99 39.87
CA ILE A 1219 16.55 -3.38 38.90
C ILE A 1219 16.38 -2.37 37.76
N ILE A 1220 16.80 -1.12 37.94
CA ILE A 1220 16.52 -0.03 36.98
C ILE A 1220 17.62 0.11 35.90
N SER A 1221 18.74 -0.62 36.03
CA SER A 1221 19.86 -0.60 35.07
C SER A 1221 19.79 -1.65 33.95
N LYS A 1222 18.71 -2.42 33.81
CA LYS A 1222 18.55 -3.45 32.76
C LYS A 1222 17.27 -3.31 31.95
#